data_AF-A0A090L6X7-F1
#
_entry.id   AF-A0A090L6X7-F1
#
_cell.length_a   1.000
_cell.length_b   1.000
_cell.length_c   1.000
_cell.angle_alpha   90.00
_cell.angle_beta   90.00
_cell.angle_gamma   90.00
#
_symmetry.space_group_name_H-M   'P 1'
#
loop_
_entity.id
_entity.type
_entity.pdbx_description
1 polymer ?
#
loop_
_entity_poly.entity_id
_entity_poly.type
_entity_poly.pdbx_seq_one_letter_code
_entity_poly.pdbx_strand_id
1 'polypeptide(L)'
;MLQYTALELFIASRTAIMFSFDNYDTVKLVVEHLPSVGVGVKYGLPQKRKTSLMKPKQLFKFSDMPTKWQRREVSNFDYLMFLNTISGRTYNDLNQYPVFPWILSNYSSETLDLKEPSNFRDLTKPIGALSEARKKFYKDRFDSWVDETIPPFHYGTHYSTEAFVLNWMFRQEPYTSIFLDLQSGKFDHSDRLFHSIAQAWENCQKNPQDVKELIPELFYLPEILKNTNKYDLGIRENGQIVNDVQLPPWAEGSPEKFIQIHRQALESDLVSCQLNQWIDLIFGYKQRGPEAIRATNVFYYLSYEGSVNKSAIEDPITREGIEKQILSFGQTPVQLLIEPHPVRQSLLSISPFSFQPVTDDLCMLMKFISNSPVVHLSANTHLLLGNPTVISIAQNLVFSLNKWNNNYINFHQTSPNSQFPISNDDKDRSGIINNPPASELPLTVDPLLAIGNPSTILPKRHLGDSFDQRFPITSSNFVTSLDSKIIIACGYPDYSFRVIDSENATIKQVVYGHGDVVTCLGRSEQIPNMDFYVVSGSIDCTVVLWHFNTVTNFIAGEYNICGEPAAPRAILTGHDSRITALAVSAENGIVVSGSIDGTVLMHTVSGDLIRRIQSQDLQRVLDPLKYNDYPGVTHIMMNRDCIITVIYNHEIVSTFTSTGYQLNVPLHKSTEKIFSAVLSRDGEYLIIGTENGRISVLRLFPLQIVYTFQQTDSPIRSLSLPTNQRFILAGLDSGAIVVFNVDFNRWHYEYKQRNSQ
;
A
#
# COMPACT_ATOMS: atom_id res chain seq x y z
N MET A 1 -19.04 -18.57 14.80
CA MET A 1 -19.87 -19.12 15.92
C MET A 1 -19.13 -19.19 17.26
N LEU A 2 -18.11 -18.35 17.51
CA LEU A 2 -17.44 -18.25 18.82
C LEU A 2 -16.83 -19.55 19.37
N GLN A 3 -16.39 -20.46 18.48
CA GLN A 3 -15.70 -21.72 18.82
C GLN A 3 -14.36 -21.81 18.09
N TYR A 4 -13.34 -22.33 18.75
CA TYR A 4 -12.01 -22.57 18.16
C TYR A 4 -12.00 -23.86 17.33
N THR A 5 -12.87 -23.97 16.34
CA THR A 5 -12.96 -25.15 15.48
C THR A 5 -12.82 -24.82 14.00
N ALA A 6 -12.40 -23.60 13.67
CA ALA A 6 -12.15 -23.19 12.29
C ALA A 6 -10.66 -22.93 12.01
N LEU A 7 -10.27 -23.03 10.75
CA LEU A 7 -8.94 -22.71 10.24
C LEU A 7 -9.05 -21.98 8.91
N GLU A 8 -8.30 -20.89 8.74
CA GLU A 8 -8.25 -20.13 7.50
C GLU A 8 -6.86 -20.24 6.85
N LEU A 9 -6.83 -20.51 5.55
CA LEU A 9 -5.63 -20.68 4.76
C LEU A 9 -5.51 -19.54 3.75
N PHE A 10 -4.41 -18.79 3.84
CA PHE A 10 -4.06 -17.75 2.87
C PHE A 10 -3.05 -18.30 1.86
N ILE A 11 -3.41 -18.31 0.59
CA ILE A 11 -2.56 -18.83 -0.49
C ILE A 11 -1.79 -17.70 -1.19
N ALA A 12 -0.76 -18.07 -1.97
CA ALA A 12 0.12 -17.11 -2.63
C ALA A 12 -0.60 -16.18 -3.62
N SER A 13 -1.75 -16.59 -4.17
CA SER A 13 -2.64 -15.76 -4.99
C SER A 13 -3.44 -14.74 -4.19
N ARG A 14 -3.21 -14.63 -2.87
CA ARG A 14 -3.96 -13.78 -1.91
C ARG A 14 -5.42 -14.16 -1.69
N THR A 15 -5.86 -15.29 -2.25
CA THR A 15 -7.13 -15.89 -1.87
C THR A 15 -7.02 -16.46 -0.45
N ALA A 16 -8.10 -16.36 0.32
CA ALA A 16 -8.23 -16.97 1.64
C ALA A 16 -9.37 -17.98 1.59
N ILE A 17 -9.17 -19.16 2.17
CA ILE A 17 -10.20 -20.20 2.26
C ILE A 17 -10.37 -20.59 3.72
N MET A 18 -11.59 -20.50 4.22
CA MET A 18 -11.93 -20.84 5.60
C MET A 18 -12.62 -22.21 5.68
N PHE A 19 -12.16 -23.05 6.60
CA PHE A 19 -12.77 -24.34 6.93
C PHE A 19 -13.26 -24.35 8.37
N SER A 20 -14.40 -24.98 8.61
CA SER A 20 -14.90 -25.30 9.95
C SER A 20 -14.87 -26.80 10.17
N PHE A 21 -14.49 -27.22 11.37
CA PHE A 21 -14.37 -28.61 11.80
C PHE A 21 -15.26 -28.88 13.02
N ASP A 22 -15.46 -30.16 13.34
CA ASP A 22 -16.31 -30.57 14.46
C ASP A 22 -15.70 -30.23 15.84
N ASN A 23 -14.37 -30.28 15.95
CA ASN A 23 -13.66 -30.06 17.19
C ASN A 23 -12.24 -29.50 16.98
N TYR A 24 -11.66 -28.98 18.06
CA TYR A 24 -10.32 -28.35 18.03
C TYR A 24 -9.19 -29.35 17.82
N ASP A 25 -9.36 -30.62 18.18
CA ASP A 25 -8.32 -31.63 17.98
C ASP A 25 -8.16 -31.97 16.49
N THR A 26 -9.25 -31.97 15.72
CA THR A 26 -9.20 -32.03 14.26
C THR A 26 -8.42 -30.86 13.67
N VAL A 27 -8.63 -29.63 14.16
CA VAL A 27 -7.86 -28.45 13.71
C VAL A 27 -6.36 -28.66 13.94
N LYS A 28 -5.96 -29.15 15.11
CA LYS A 28 -4.53 -29.46 15.39
C LYS A 28 -3.98 -30.49 14.42
N LEU A 29 -4.71 -31.58 14.20
CA LEU A 29 -4.31 -32.65 13.29
C LEU A 29 -4.13 -32.13 11.86
N VAL A 30 -5.04 -31.27 11.38
CA VAL A 30 -4.93 -30.63 10.07
C VAL A 30 -3.68 -29.75 10.00
N VAL A 31 -3.42 -28.91 11.01
CA VAL A 31 -2.23 -28.04 11.04
C VAL A 31 -0.93 -28.84 11.07
N GLU A 32 -0.90 -30.01 11.70
CA GLU A 32 0.26 -30.90 11.69
C GLU A 32 0.64 -31.38 10.28
N HIS A 33 -0.35 -31.58 9.41
CA HIS A 33 -0.16 -32.04 8.03
C HIS A 33 0.08 -30.89 7.03
N LEU A 34 -0.21 -29.65 7.41
CA LEU A 34 0.00 -28.48 6.55
C LEU A 34 1.48 -28.02 6.52
N PRO A 35 1.88 -27.27 5.47
CA PRO A 35 3.18 -26.61 5.40
C PRO A 35 3.43 -25.71 6.62
N SER A 36 4.67 -25.69 7.11
CA SER A 36 5.06 -24.93 8.30
C SER A 36 5.25 -23.43 8.01
N VAL A 37 4.15 -22.75 7.68
CA VAL A 37 4.16 -21.32 7.31
C VAL A 37 3.81 -20.37 8.47
N GLY A 38 3.31 -20.90 9.59
CA GLY A 38 2.88 -20.08 10.72
C GLY A 38 1.66 -19.23 10.38
N VAL A 39 1.76 -17.92 10.68
CA VAL A 39 0.77 -16.89 10.32
C VAL A 39 1.31 -15.93 9.25
N GLY A 40 2.26 -16.40 8.44
CA GLY A 40 2.97 -15.60 7.45
C GLY A 40 4.10 -14.75 8.03
N VAL A 41 4.76 -13.98 7.17
CA VAL A 41 5.93 -13.14 7.52
C VAL A 41 5.57 -11.72 7.94
N LYS A 42 4.36 -11.25 7.62
CA LYS A 42 3.95 -9.83 7.77
C LYS A 42 3.97 -9.36 9.24
N TYR A 43 3.71 -10.26 10.18
CA TYR A 43 3.48 -9.91 11.59
C TYR A 43 4.70 -10.11 12.50
N GLY A 44 5.89 -10.34 11.94
CA GLY A 44 7.12 -10.52 12.74
C GLY A 44 7.12 -11.77 13.62
N LEU A 45 6.27 -12.75 13.30
CA LEU A 45 6.10 -13.99 14.07
C LEU A 45 6.86 -15.16 13.41
N PRO A 46 7.35 -16.14 14.19
CA PRO A 46 8.04 -17.30 13.62
C PRO A 46 7.13 -18.15 12.71
N GLN A 47 7.63 -18.55 11.55
CA GLN A 47 6.93 -19.45 10.62
C GLN A 47 7.01 -20.91 11.10
N LYS A 48 6.22 -21.24 12.12
CA LYS A 48 6.13 -22.58 12.72
C LYS A 48 4.66 -22.98 12.86
N ARG A 49 4.36 -24.28 12.72
CA ARG A 49 3.00 -24.82 12.95
C ARG A 49 2.43 -24.46 14.31
N LYS A 50 3.29 -24.43 15.34
CA LYS A 50 2.92 -23.98 16.69
C LYS A 50 2.37 -22.54 16.70
N THR A 51 2.92 -21.66 15.85
CA THR A 51 2.45 -20.28 15.72
C THR A 51 1.04 -20.23 15.14
N SER A 52 0.69 -21.11 14.19
CA SER A 52 -0.66 -21.21 13.62
C SER A 52 -1.73 -21.64 14.64
N LEU A 53 -1.33 -22.31 15.73
CA LEU A 53 -2.23 -22.76 16.80
C LEU A 53 -2.23 -21.82 18.03
N MET A 54 -1.49 -20.71 17.99
CA MET A 54 -1.47 -19.75 19.09
C MET A 54 -2.82 -19.06 19.25
N LYS A 55 -3.22 -18.81 20.49
CA LYS A 55 -4.42 -18.01 20.77
C LYS A 55 -4.20 -16.55 20.34
N PRO A 56 -5.25 -15.79 19.99
CA PRO A 56 -5.16 -14.37 19.64
C PRO A 56 -4.33 -13.51 20.61
N LYS A 57 -4.50 -13.71 21.92
CA LYS A 57 -3.70 -13.03 22.97
C LYS A 57 -2.20 -13.31 22.86
N GLN A 58 -1.81 -14.53 22.48
CA GLN A 58 -0.42 -14.91 22.30
C GLN A 58 0.16 -14.31 21.00
N LEU A 59 -0.63 -14.34 19.91
CA LEU A 59 -0.24 -13.73 18.64
C LEU A 59 0.03 -12.22 18.80
N PHE A 60 -0.85 -11.50 19.52
CA PHE A 60 -0.65 -10.09 19.82
C PHE A 60 0.63 -9.86 20.64
N LYS A 61 0.83 -10.63 21.71
CA LYS A 61 1.97 -10.48 22.63
C LYS A 61 3.33 -10.72 21.98
N PHE A 62 3.43 -11.66 21.05
CA PHE A 62 4.70 -12.02 20.40
C PHE A 62 4.95 -11.29 19.07
N SER A 63 3.97 -10.56 18.55
CA SER A 63 4.09 -9.78 17.32
C SER A 63 4.89 -8.49 17.56
N ASP A 64 5.65 -8.07 16.56
CA ASP A 64 6.34 -6.77 16.56
C ASP A 64 5.47 -5.62 16.01
N MET A 65 4.27 -5.92 15.52
CA MET A 65 3.35 -4.96 14.91
C MET A 65 2.95 -3.80 15.85
N PRO A 66 2.66 -4.00 17.15
CA PRO A 66 2.36 -2.89 18.04
C PRO A 66 3.53 -1.88 18.12
N THR A 67 4.76 -2.37 18.24
CA THR A 67 5.96 -1.51 18.29
C THR A 67 6.19 -0.80 16.95
N LYS A 68 6.03 -1.50 15.82
CA LYS A 68 6.14 -0.89 14.48
C LYS A 68 5.10 0.21 14.26
N TRP A 69 3.86 -0.03 14.69
CA TRP A 69 2.80 0.97 14.62
C TRP A 69 3.10 2.18 15.50
N GLN A 70 3.59 1.96 16.73
CA GLN A 70 4.03 3.05 17.62
C GLN A 70 5.12 3.91 16.99
N ARG A 71 6.08 3.29 16.28
CA ARG A 71 7.17 3.95 15.55
C ARG A 71 6.75 4.52 14.19
N ARG A 72 5.47 4.43 13.82
CA ARG A 72 4.92 4.83 12.51
C ARG A 72 5.53 4.10 11.30
N GLU A 73 6.09 2.92 11.51
CA GLU A 73 6.52 2.03 10.43
C GLU A 73 5.32 1.33 9.75
N VAL A 74 4.17 1.31 10.42
CA VAL A 74 2.89 0.75 9.97
C VAL A 74 1.80 1.82 10.12
N SER A 75 0.93 1.95 9.12
CA SER A 75 -0.21 2.89 9.11
C SER A 75 -1.27 2.52 10.14
N ASN A 76 -2.17 3.45 10.49
CA ASN A 76 -3.31 3.14 11.36
C ASN A 76 -4.21 2.08 10.73
N PHE A 77 -4.49 2.19 9.44
CA PHE A 77 -5.28 1.21 8.71
C PHE A 77 -4.66 -0.19 8.73
N ASP A 78 -3.37 -0.32 8.41
CA ASP A 78 -2.69 -1.62 8.40
C ASP A 78 -2.67 -2.24 9.80
N TYR A 79 -2.53 -1.41 10.83
CA TYR A 79 -2.58 -1.86 12.21
C TYR A 79 -3.97 -2.34 12.61
N LEU A 80 -5.03 -1.62 12.22
CA LEU A 80 -6.41 -2.05 12.41
C LEU A 80 -6.71 -3.36 11.67
N MET A 81 -6.23 -3.52 10.44
CA MET A 81 -6.34 -4.78 9.69
C MET A 81 -5.61 -5.93 10.40
N PHE A 82 -4.42 -5.67 10.95
CA PHE A 82 -3.70 -6.64 11.78
C PHE A 82 -4.53 -7.07 12.99
N LEU A 83 -5.03 -6.12 13.79
CA LEU A 83 -5.84 -6.41 14.99
C LEU A 83 -7.10 -7.22 14.65
N ASN A 84 -7.79 -6.85 13.57
CA ASN A 84 -8.94 -7.60 13.06
C ASN A 84 -8.53 -9.04 12.71
N THR A 85 -7.47 -9.21 11.92
CA THR A 85 -7.00 -10.54 11.48
C THR A 85 -6.65 -11.44 12.67
N ILE A 86 -5.82 -10.96 13.61
CA ILE A 86 -5.40 -11.79 14.75
C ILE A 86 -6.49 -12.02 15.80
N SER A 87 -7.56 -11.21 15.80
CA SER A 87 -8.74 -11.44 16.65
C SER A 87 -9.77 -12.37 16.01
N GLY A 88 -9.45 -12.98 14.85
CA GLY A 88 -10.27 -13.96 14.16
C GLY A 88 -11.29 -13.36 13.18
N ARG A 89 -11.16 -12.07 12.83
CA ARG A 89 -12.01 -11.45 11.81
C ARG A 89 -11.54 -11.81 10.41
N THR A 90 -12.48 -12.03 9.51
CA THR A 90 -12.22 -12.48 8.13
C THR A 90 -13.29 -11.99 7.16
N TYR A 91 -12.93 -11.91 5.88
CA TYR A 91 -13.85 -11.66 4.77
C TYR A 91 -14.69 -12.90 4.39
N ASN A 92 -14.27 -14.10 4.80
CA ASN A 92 -14.97 -15.36 4.48
C ASN A 92 -16.22 -15.60 5.34
N ASP A 93 -16.34 -14.93 6.50
CA ASP A 93 -17.51 -14.99 7.38
C ASP A 93 -18.01 -13.56 7.65
N LEU A 94 -19.11 -13.18 7.02
CA LEU A 94 -19.70 -11.84 7.12
C LEU A 94 -20.17 -11.50 8.55
N ASN A 95 -20.41 -12.51 9.40
CA ASN A 95 -20.74 -12.29 10.81
C ASN A 95 -19.51 -12.02 11.68
N GLN A 96 -18.32 -12.26 11.14
CA GLN A 96 -17.03 -11.96 11.73
C GLN A 96 -16.21 -11.01 10.84
N TYR A 97 -16.89 -10.07 10.19
CA TYR A 97 -16.25 -9.09 9.32
C TYR A 97 -15.31 -8.14 10.08
N PRO A 98 -14.22 -7.66 9.46
CA PRO A 98 -13.37 -6.63 10.05
C PRO A 98 -14.13 -5.36 10.44
N VAL A 99 -13.76 -4.77 11.57
CA VAL A 99 -14.42 -3.60 12.17
C VAL A 99 -13.48 -2.41 12.19
N PHE A 100 -13.96 -1.26 11.74
CA PHE A 100 -13.25 0.02 11.73
C PHE A 100 -14.06 1.11 12.47
N PRO A 101 -13.41 2.08 13.13
CA PRO A 101 -14.13 3.17 13.79
C PRO A 101 -14.76 4.13 12.78
N TRP A 102 -15.91 4.71 13.14
CA TRP A 102 -16.23 6.06 12.64
C TRP A 102 -15.15 7.05 13.06
N ILE A 103 -14.61 7.81 12.11
CA ILE A 103 -13.56 8.82 12.37
C ILE A 103 -14.12 10.23 12.38
N LEU A 104 -14.88 10.61 11.35
CA LEU A 104 -15.43 11.95 11.21
C LEU A 104 -16.81 12.05 11.88
N SER A 105 -17.16 13.25 12.31
CA SER A 105 -18.48 13.61 12.85
C SER A 105 -19.24 14.60 11.96
N ASN A 106 -18.52 15.28 11.05
CA ASN A 106 -19.07 16.31 10.17
C ASN A 106 -19.25 15.81 8.73
N TYR A 107 -20.50 15.58 8.35
CA TYR A 107 -20.91 15.13 7.02
C TYR A 107 -21.84 16.13 6.32
N SER A 108 -21.92 17.37 6.81
CA SER A 108 -22.86 18.40 6.34
C SER A 108 -22.20 19.66 5.80
N SER A 109 -20.97 19.98 6.21
CA SER A 109 -20.29 21.20 5.77
C SER A 109 -19.78 21.12 4.32
N GLU A 110 -19.71 22.29 3.67
CA GLU A 110 -19.12 22.48 2.31
C GLU A 110 -17.60 22.24 2.30
N THR A 111 -16.93 22.52 3.40
CA THR A 111 -15.50 22.27 3.57
C THR A 111 -15.27 21.49 4.85
N LEU A 112 -14.19 20.70 4.87
CA LEU A 112 -13.80 19.90 6.02
C LEU A 112 -12.35 20.22 6.37
N ASP A 113 -12.13 20.84 7.54
CA ASP A 113 -10.79 21.03 8.07
C ASP A 113 -10.42 19.88 9.00
N LEU A 114 -9.45 19.07 8.57
CA LEU A 114 -8.89 17.96 9.36
C LEU A 114 -8.01 18.44 10.53
N LYS A 115 -7.79 19.75 10.69
CA LYS A 115 -7.16 20.34 11.87
C LYS A 115 -8.13 20.55 13.03
N GLU A 116 -9.42 20.65 12.74
CA GLU A 116 -10.41 21.04 13.73
C GLU A 116 -10.89 19.80 14.51
N PRO A 117 -10.64 19.69 15.83
CA PRO A 117 -11.02 18.51 16.59
C PRO A 117 -12.53 18.26 16.66
N SER A 118 -13.35 19.30 16.44
CA SER A 118 -14.82 19.20 16.40
C SER A 118 -15.33 18.33 15.24
N ASN A 119 -14.57 18.22 14.15
CA ASN A 119 -14.89 17.40 12.97
C ASN A 119 -14.61 15.90 13.19
N PHE A 120 -14.00 15.52 14.31
CA PHE A 120 -13.66 14.15 14.65
C PHE A 120 -14.60 13.59 15.71
N ARG A 121 -14.81 12.27 15.63
CA ARG A 121 -15.46 11.50 16.68
C ARG A 121 -14.52 11.33 17.86
N ASP A 122 -15.06 11.43 19.08
CA ASP A 122 -14.40 10.95 20.29
C ASP A 122 -14.18 9.42 20.24
N LEU A 123 -12.93 9.00 20.00
CA LEU A 123 -12.52 7.60 19.93
C LEU A 123 -12.44 6.91 21.29
N THR A 124 -12.57 7.65 22.39
CA THR A 124 -12.54 7.10 23.74
C THR A 124 -13.88 6.48 24.17
N LYS A 125 -14.94 6.72 23.38
CA LYS A 125 -16.32 6.33 23.65
C LYS A 125 -16.88 5.42 22.55
N PRO A 126 -17.73 4.42 22.89
CA PRO A 126 -18.50 3.68 21.90
C PRO A 126 -19.61 4.54 21.29
N ILE A 127 -20.17 4.13 20.13
CA ILE A 127 -21.21 4.88 19.38
C ILE A 127 -22.34 5.35 20.29
N GLY A 128 -22.87 4.43 21.10
CA GLY A 128 -24.03 4.72 21.96
C GLY A 128 -23.74 5.70 23.10
N ALA A 129 -22.46 5.99 23.38
CA ALA A 129 -22.04 6.88 24.46
C ALA A 129 -21.55 8.26 23.98
N LEU A 130 -21.58 8.53 22.67
CA LEU A 130 -21.14 9.81 22.10
C LEU A 130 -22.00 10.99 22.57
N SER A 131 -23.32 10.81 22.56
CA SER A 131 -24.27 11.76 23.13
C SER A 131 -24.55 11.43 24.60
N GLU A 132 -24.44 12.41 25.49
CA GLU A 132 -24.71 12.20 26.92
C GLU A 132 -26.17 11.80 27.18
N ALA A 133 -27.13 12.24 26.35
CA ALA A 133 -28.53 11.84 26.46
C ALA A 133 -28.71 10.33 26.18
N ARG A 134 -28.05 9.81 25.13
CA ARG A 134 -28.10 8.37 24.81
C ARG A 134 -27.31 7.53 25.79
N LYS A 135 -26.16 8.01 26.21
CA LYS A 135 -25.36 7.38 27.26
C LYS A 135 -26.18 7.19 28.53
N LYS A 136 -26.95 8.22 28.94
CA LYS A 136 -27.87 8.10 30.07
C LYS A 136 -28.95 7.05 29.83
N PHE A 137 -29.61 7.05 28.68
CA PHE A 137 -30.61 6.03 28.33
C PHE A 137 -30.06 4.59 28.46
N TYR A 138 -28.86 4.33 27.93
CA TYR A 138 -28.26 3.00 28.01
C TYR A 138 -27.81 2.63 29.43
N LYS A 139 -27.32 3.60 30.22
CA LYS A 139 -27.01 3.39 31.62
C LYS A 139 -28.25 3.07 32.44
N ASP A 140 -29.32 3.86 32.28
CA ASP A 140 -30.59 3.63 32.97
C ASP A 140 -31.15 2.24 32.61
N ARG A 141 -31.05 1.80 31.34
CA ARG A 141 -31.39 0.44 30.92
C ARG A 141 -30.55 -0.63 31.62
N PHE A 142 -29.24 -0.43 31.72
CA PHE A 142 -28.33 -1.38 32.36
C PHE A 142 -28.61 -1.49 33.87
N ASP A 143 -28.77 -0.35 34.53
CA ASP A 143 -28.94 -0.24 35.98
C ASP A 143 -30.33 -0.73 36.45
N SER A 144 -31.35 -0.58 35.60
CA SER A 144 -32.73 -1.04 35.88
C SER A 144 -33.03 -2.46 35.36
N TRP A 145 -32.01 -3.18 34.87
CA TRP A 145 -32.20 -4.51 34.29
C TRP A 145 -32.53 -5.54 35.38
N VAL A 146 -33.73 -6.12 35.29
CA VAL A 146 -34.20 -7.17 36.20
C VAL A 146 -34.57 -8.40 35.38
N ASP A 147 -33.60 -9.28 35.19
CA ASP A 147 -33.76 -10.60 34.58
C ASP A 147 -32.83 -11.59 35.28
N GLU A 148 -33.34 -12.73 35.72
CA GLU A 148 -32.55 -13.74 36.44
C GLU A 148 -31.65 -14.57 35.50
N THR A 149 -31.99 -14.63 34.22
CA THR A 149 -31.34 -15.48 33.22
C THR A 149 -30.39 -14.71 32.30
N ILE A 150 -30.73 -13.45 31.98
CA ILE A 150 -29.99 -12.61 31.03
C ILE A 150 -29.21 -11.55 31.81
N PRO A 151 -27.86 -11.54 31.75
CA PRO A 151 -27.05 -10.50 32.38
C PRO A 151 -27.38 -9.10 31.85
N PRO A 152 -27.19 -8.02 32.65
CA PRO A 152 -27.43 -6.65 32.21
C PRO A 152 -26.51 -6.27 31.05
N PHE A 153 -27.04 -5.49 30.11
CA PHE A 153 -26.30 -5.00 28.95
C PHE A 153 -26.77 -3.61 28.52
N HIS A 154 -25.87 -2.85 27.90
CA HIS A 154 -26.19 -1.54 27.33
C HIS A 154 -26.85 -1.71 25.96
N TYR A 155 -26.28 -2.56 25.11
CA TYR A 155 -26.65 -2.69 23.69
C TYR A 155 -27.22 -4.07 23.36
N GLY A 156 -28.48 -4.09 22.89
CA GLY A 156 -29.11 -5.30 22.36
C GLY A 156 -28.79 -5.57 20.88
N THR A 157 -28.22 -4.57 20.21
CA THR A 157 -27.69 -4.66 18.86
C THR A 157 -26.16 -4.55 18.90
N HIS A 158 -25.49 -5.20 17.94
CA HIS A 158 -24.03 -5.23 17.88
C HIS A 158 -23.51 -4.25 16.83
N TYR A 159 -22.27 -3.77 16.97
CA TYR A 159 -21.69 -2.81 16.03
C TYR A 159 -21.24 -3.39 14.68
N SER A 160 -21.21 -4.73 14.56
CA SER A 160 -20.83 -5.47 13.36
C SER A 160 -21.72 -6.70 13.21
N THR A 161 -22.41 -6.80 12.07
CA THR A 161 -23.31 -7.89 11.70
C THR A 161 -23.25 -8.10 10.18
N GLU A 162 -23.56 -9.30 9.71
CA GLU A 162 -23.67 -9.57 8.27
C GLU A 162 -24.65 -8.62 7.57
N ALA A 163 -25.80 -8.34 8.20
CA ALA A 163 -26.79 -7.41 7.67
C ALA A 163 -26.22 -5.99 7.47
N PHE A 164 -25.36 -5.52 8.37
CA PHE A 164 -24.69 -4.22 8.20
C PHE A 164 -23.65 -4.24 7.09
N VAL A 165 -22.84 -5.29 7.01
CA VAL A 165 -21.85 -5.45 5.94
C VAL A 165 -22.54 -5.45 4.58
N LEU A 166 -23.59 -6.25 4.41
CA LEU A 166 -24.36 -6.29 3.18
C LEU A 166 -25.03 -4.94 2.88
N ASN A 167 -25.58 -4.25 3.88
CA ASN A 167 -26.16 -2.91 3.67
C ASN A 167 -25.11 -1.88 3.21
N TRP A 168 -23.86 -1.98 3.66
CA TRP A 168 -22.77 -1.15 3.15
C TRP A 168 -22.36 -1.54 1.72
N MET A 169 -22.36 -2.83 1.39
CA MET A 169 -21.70 -3.37 0.19
C MET A 169 -22.65 -3.76 -0.96
N PHE A 170 -23.98 -3.76 -0.78
CA PHE A 170 -24.92 -4.35 -1.75
C PHE A 170 -24.86 -3.77 -3.18
N ARG A 171 -24.21 -2.63 -3.40
CA ARG A 171 -23.99 -2.06 -4.74
C ARG A 171 -22.91 -2.80 -5.54
N GLN A 172 -22.12 -3.65 -4.89
CA GLN A 172 -21.03 -4.42 -5.51
C GLN A 172 -21.32 -5.92 -5.46
N GLU A 173 -21.07 -6.63 -6.56
CA GLU A 173 -21.11 -8.09 -6.56
C GLU A 173 -19.86 -8.67 -5.86
N PRO A 174 -19.96 -9.83 -5.18
CA PRO A 174 -21.14 -10.71 -5.05
C PRO A 174 -22.13 -10.30 -3.93
N TYR A 175 -21.90 -9.18 -3.25
CA TYR A 175 -22.71 -8.77 -2.08
C TYR A 175 -24.14 -8.40 -2.46
N THR A 176 -24.38 -7.93 -3.69
CA THR A 176 -25.74 -7.74 -4.23
C THR A 176 -26.51 -9.06 -4.21
N SER A 177 -25.93 -10.11 -4.78
CA SER A 177 -26.57 -11.43 -4.85
C SER A 177 -26.89 -11.99 -3.45
N ILE A 178 -25.95 -11.85 -2.52
CA ILE A 178 -26.13 -12.31 -1.12
C ILE A 178 -27.20 -11.48 -0.40
N PHE A 179 -27.22 -10.15 -0.60
CA PHE A 179 -28.23 -9.27 -0.02
C PHE A 179 -29.64 -9.62 -0.50
N LEU A 180 -29.80 -9.91 -1.79
CA LEU A 180 -31.08 -10.32 -2.36
C LEU A 180 -31.54 -11.67 -1.81
N ASP A 181 -30.63 -12.65 -1.67
CA ASP A 181 -30.95 -13.95 -1.08
C ASP A 181 -31.50 -13.80 0.36
N LEU A 182 -30.81 -12.99 1.18
CA LEU A 182 -31.25 -12.68 2.54
C LEU A 182 -32.63 -11.98 2.58
N GLN A 183 -32.98 -11.23 1.54
CA GLN A 183 -34.23 -10.47 1.42
C GLN A 183 -35.28 -11.14 0.49
N SER A 184 -35.22 -12.46 0.33
CA SER A 184 -36.20 -13.22 -0.48
C SER A 184 -36.30 -12.79 -1.95
N GLY A 185 -35.17 -12.41 -2.55
CA GLY A 185 -35.01 -12.12 -3.97
C GLY A 185 -35.31 -10.68 -4.40
N LYS A 186 -35.54 -9.75 -3.47
CA LYS A 186 -35.80 -8.33 -3.78
C LYS A 186 -34.97 -7.41 -2.89
N PHE A 187 -34.70 -6.19 -3.36
CA PHE A 187 -34.11 -5.17 -2.51
C PHE A 187 -35.07 -4.80 -1.37
N ASP A 188 -34.50 -4.43 -0.22
CA ASP A 188 -35.27 -3.94 0.93
C ASP A 188 -35.96 -2.61 0.58
N HIS A 189 -36.87 -2.16 1.45
CA HIS A 189 -37.58 -0.89 1.29
C HIS A 189 -36.59 0.28 1.10
N SER A 190 -36.84 1.14 0.10
CA SER A 190 -35.94 2.21 -0.32
C SER A 190 -35.47 3.12 0.84
N ASP A 191 -36.34 3.36 1.83
CA ASP A 191 -36.02 4.17 3.01
C ASP A 191 -35.09 3.51 4.04
N ARG A 192 -34.91 2.19 3.98
CA ARG A 192 -33.98 1.45 4.85
C ARG A 192 -32.64 1.17 4.17
N LEU A 193 -32.62 1.18 2.84
CA LEU A 193 -31.39 1.01 2.07
C LEU A 193 -30.39 2.10 2.40
N PHE A 194 -29.13 1.72 2.50
CA PHE A 194 -28.05 2.70 2.63
C PHE A 194 -28.00 3.60 1.40
N HIS A 195 -28.29 4.89 1.59
CA HIS A 195 -28.36 5.89 0.53
C HIS A 195 -27.56 7.18 0.82
N SER A 196 -27.12 7.42 2.06
CA SER A 196 -26.42 8.64 2.46
C SER A 196 -25.48 8.39 3.63
N ILE A 197 -24.25 8.90 3.54
CA ILE A 197 -23.27 8.85 4.64
C ILE A 197 -23.75 9.68 5.82
N ALA A 198 -24.23 10.90 5.56
CA ALA A 198 -24.71 11.80 6.60
C ALA A 198 -25.92 11.21 7.35
N GLN A 199 -26.89 10.62 6.62
CA GLN A 199 -28.04 9.96 7.23
C GLN A 199 -27.62 8.74 8.04
N ALA A 200 -26.67 7.93 7.55
CA ALA A 200 -26.18 6.76 8.27
C ALA A 200 -25.51 7.16 9.60
N TRP A 201 -24.69 8.21 9.59
CA TRP A 201 -24.10 8.77 10.81
C TRP A 201 -25.17 9.30 11.77
N GLU A 202 -26.13 10.08 11.27
CA GLU A 202 -27.23 10.63 12.08
C GLU A 202 -28.08 9.51 12.72
N ASN A 203 -28.37 8.45 11.97
CA ASN A 203 -29.09 7.28 12.48
C ASN A 203 -28.31 6.62 13.62
N CYS A 204 -26.99 6.47 13.47
CA CYS A 204 -26.12 5.96 14.55
C CYS A 204 -26.14 6.87 15.79
N GLN A 205 -26.43 8.17 15.64
CA GLN A 205 -26.54 9.13 16.75
C GLN A 205 -27.93 9.21 17.37
N LYS A 206 -29.00 8.92 16.62
CA LYS A 206 -30.39 9.11 17.08
C LYS A 206 -31.10 7.80 17.43
N ASN A 207 -30.92 6.74 16.63
CA ASN A 207 -31.64 5.48 16.81
C ASN A 207 -30.99 4.65 17.94
N PRO A 208 -31.72 4.28 19.01
CA PRO A 208 -31.20 3.41 20.07
C PRO A 208 -30.87 1.98 19.63
N GLN A 209 -31.33 1.56 18.44
CA GLN A 209 -31.03 0.25 17.88
C GLN A 209 -29.85 0.28 16.89
N ASP A 210 -29.37 1.47 16.50
CA ASP A 210 -28.25 1.62 15.57
C ASP A 210 -27.00 2.09 16.32
N VAL A 211 -26.08 1.15 16.55
CA VAL A 211 -24.77 1.39 17.16
C VAL A 211 -23.63 0.88 16.26
N LYS A 212 -23.87 0.79 14.95
CA LYS A 212 -22.91 0.23 14.00
C LYS A 212 -21.63 1.03 13.89
N GLU A 213 -20.51 0.32 13.82
CA GLU A 213 -19.22 0.88 13.43
C GLU A 213 -19.02 0.69 11.91
N LEU A 214 -17.90 1.16 11.38
CA LEU A 214 -17.59 1.12 9.95
C LEU A 214 -16.91 -0.19 9.54
N ILE A 215 -16.81 -0.37 8.22
CA ILE A 215 -16.05 -1.41 7.55
C ILE A 215 -14.78 -0.83 6.89
N PRO A 216 -13.72 -1.64 6.67
CA PRO A 216 -12.48 -1.18 6.04
C PRO A 216 -12.66 -0.47 4.68
N GLU A 217 -13.64 -0.91 3.89
CA GLU A 217 -13.88 -0.49 2.51
C GLU A 217 -14.19 1.01 2.41
N LEU A 218 -14.76 1.60 3.46
CA LEU A 218 -14.99 3.05 3.54
C LEU A 218 -13.69 3.88 3.66
N PHE A 219 -12.52 3.25 3.63
CA PHE A 219 -11.21 3.88 3.66
C PHE A 219 -10.33 3.55 2.44
N TYR A 220 -10.82 2.74 1.48
CA TYR A 220 -10.06 2.45 0.26
C TYR A 220 -10.89 2.09 -0.99
N LEU A 221 -12.18 1.77 -0.88
CA LEU A 221 -13.00 1.23 -1.97
C LEU A 221 -14.15 2.18 -2.36
N PRO A 222 -13.93 3.17 -3.25
CA PRO A 222 -14.96 4.15 -3.64
C PRO A 222 -16.16 3.55 -4.37
N GLU A 223 -16.01 2.38 -4.98
CA GLU A 223 -17.01 1.71 -5.81
C GLU A 223 -18.27 1.34 -5.02
N ILE A 224 -18.16 1.06 -3.72
CA ILE A 224 -19.30 0.74 -2.85
C ILE A 224 -20.31 1.91 -2.76
N LEU A 225 -19.86 3.11 -3.10
CA LEU A 225 -20.66 4.35 -3.07
C LEU A 225 -21.33 4.64 -4.42
N LYS A 226 -21.02 3.88 -5.49
CA LYS A 226 -21.60 4.04 -6.83
C LYS A 226 -22.47 2.86 -7.21
N ASN A 227 -23.59 3.13 -7.86
CA ASN A 227 -24.45 2.13 -8.49
C ASN A 227 -23.99 1.85 -9.93
N THR A 228 -22.77 1.34 -10.09
CA THR A 228 -22.16 1.07 -11.40
C THR A 228 -22.97 0.06 -12.23
N ASN A 229 -23.62 -0.88 -11.56
CA ASN A 229 -24.45 -1.92 -12.17
C ASN A 229 -25.87 -1.46 -12.53
N LYS A 230 -26.22 -0.20 -12.24
CA LYS A 230 -27.52 0.42 -12.56
C LYS A 230 -28.71 -0.35 -11.99
N TYR A 231 -28.59 -0.84 -10.76
CA TYR A 231 -29.69 -1.49 -10.06
C TYR A 231 -30.87 -0.54 -9.85
N ASP A 232 -32.09 -1.08 -9.92
CA ASP A 232 -33.29 -0.37 -9.48
C ASP A 232 -33.43 -0.49 -7.96
N LEU A 233 -33.08 0.59 -7.26
CA LEU A 233 -33.12 0.65 -5.80
C LEU A 233 -34.38 1.36 -5.28
N GLY A 234 -35.33 1.66 -6.17
CA GLY A 234 -36.60 2.28 -5.83
C GLY A 234 -36.54 3.77 -5.52
N ILE A 235 -37.70 4.27 -5.09
CA ILE A 235 -37.94 5.66 -4.73
C ILE A 235 -38.34 5.69 -3.26
N ARG A 236 -37.79 6.63 -2.51
CA ARG A 236 -38.10 6.87 -1.10
C ARG A 236 -39.44 7.57 -0.93
N GLU A 237 -40.01 7.51 0.27
CA GLU A 237 -41.26 8.22 0.60
C GLU A 237 -41.21 9.73 0.32
N ASN A 238 -40.02 10.34 0.44
CA ASN A 238 -39.80 11.76 0.14
C ASN A 238 -39.65 12.06 -1.38
N GLY A 239 -39.84 11.07 -2.25
CA GLY A 239 -39.70 11.19 -3.70
C GLY A 239 -38.27 11.12 -4.23
N GLN A 240 -37.25 10.96 -3.38
CA GLN A 240 -35.87 10.81 -3.83
C GLN A 240 -35.61 9.41 -4.38
N ILE A 241 -35.02 9.35 -5.58
CA ILE A 241 -34.56 8.09 -6.19
C ILE A 241 -33.32 7.62 -5.45
N VAL A 242 -33.28 6.33 -5.08
CA VAL A 242 -32.08 5.71 -4.51
C VAL A 242 -31.18 5.27 -5.67
N ASN A 243 -29.94 5.75 -5.69
CA ASN A 243 -28.97 5.40 -6.72
C ASN A 243 -27.56 5.36 -6.11
N ASP A 244 -26.64 6.20 -6.59
CA ASP A 244 -25.36 6.49 -5.93
C ASP A 244 -25.60 6.99 -4.50
N VAL A 245 -24.64 6.70 -3.61
CA VAL A 245 -24.70 7.15 -2.24
C VAL A 245 -24.53 8.67 -2.21
N GLN A 246 -25.43 9.36 -1.50
CA GLN A 246 -25.32 10.78 -1.24
C GLN A 246 -24.11 11.05 -0.34
N LEU A 247 -23.13 11.75 -0.92
CA LEU A 247 -21.90 12.11 -0.26
C LEU A 247 -22.03 13.46 0.47
N PRO A 248 -21.19 13.71 1.48
CA PRO A 248 -21.07 15.03 2.09
C PRO A 248 -20.67 16.10 1.06
N PRO A 249 -21.08 17.37 1.24
CA PRO A 249 -20.77 18.44 0.29
C PRO A 249 -19.26 18.64 0.05
N TRP A 250 -18.42 18.51 1.09
CA TRP A 250 -16.96 18.58 0.98
C TRP A 250 -16.31 17.53 0.06
N ALA A 251 -17.04 16.45 -0.28
CA ALA A 251 -16.58 15.45 -1.23
C ALA A 251 -16.90 15.84 -2.70
N GLU A 252 -17.61 16.94 -2.94
CA GLU A 252 -17.93 17.47 -4.29
C GLU A 252 -18.54 16.42 -5.23
N GLY A 253 -19.30 15.47 -4.68
CA GLY A 253 -19.91 14.39 -5.45
C GLY A 253 -18.95 13.31 -5.95
N SER A 254 -17.67 13.30 -5.54
CA SER A 254 -16.69 12.26 -5.88
C SER A 254 -16.50 11.25 -4.74
N PRO A 255 -16.87 9.97 -4.95
CA PRO A 255 -16.55 8.87 -4.04
C PRO A 255 -15.05 8.72 -3.76
N GLU A 256 -14.22 8.97 -4.76
CA GLU A 256 -12.76 8.91 -4.67
C GLU A 256 -12.25 9.95 -3.68
N LYS A 257 -12.71 11.20 -3.82
CA LYS A 257 -12.38 12.30 -2.90
C LYS A 257 -12.87 11.99 -1.49
N PHE A 258 -14.07 11.42 -1.36
CA PHE A 258 -14.60 10.97 -0.07
C PHE A 258 -13.65 9.96 0.60
N ILE A 259 -13.31 8.87 -0.08
CA ILE A 259 -12.41 7.83 0.43
C ILE A 259 -11.03 8.40 0.76
N GLN A 260 -10.48 9.25 -0.10
CA GLN A 260 -9.20 9.91 0.12
C GLN A 260 -9.19 10.71 1.43
N ILE A 261 -10.20 11.56 1.65
CA ILE A 261 -10.33 12.37 2.86
C ILE A 261 -10.56 11.48 4.08
N HIS A 262 -11.36 10.41 3.95
CA HIS A 262 -11.61 9.48 5.05
C HIS A 262 -10.33 8.74 5.47
N ARG A 263 -9.51 8.33 4.50
CA ARG A 263 -8.19 7.73 4.77
C ARG A 263 -7.22 8.73 5.40
N GLN A 264 -7.19 9.98 4.91
CA GLN A 264 -6.39 11.05 5.53
C GLN A 264 -6.83 11.34 6.96
N ALA A 265 -8.14 11.35 7.23
CA ALA A 265 -8.66 11.54 8.57
C ALA A 265 -8.23 10.39 9.49
N LEU A 266 -8.30 9.14 9.03
CA LEU A 266 -7.84 7.96 9.77
C LEU A 266 -6.33 8.01 10.09
N GLU A 267 -5.51 8.46 9.15
CA GLU A 267 -4.06 8.55 9.35
C GLU A 267 -3.62 9.83 10.10
N SER A 268 -4.53 10.78 10.34
CA SER A 268 -4.24 12.04 11.01
C SER A 268 -3.64 11.87 12.43
N ASP A 269 -2.95 12.90 12.90
CA ASP A 269 -2.38 12.95 14.25
C ASP A 269 -3.45 12.91 15.35
N LEU A 270 -4.61 13.54 15.12
CA LEU A 270 -5.74 13.54 16.06
C LEU A 270 -6.28 12.13 16.30
N VAL A 271 -6.38 11.33 15.24
CA VAL A 271 -6.74 9.91 15.37
C VAL A 271 -5.58 9.11 15.96
N SER A 272 -4.36 9.29 15.46
CA SER A 272 -3.19 8.54 15.90
C SER A 272 -2.92 8.64 17.41
N CYS A 273 -3.21 9.78 18.05
CA CYS A 273 -3.01 9.95 19.49
C CYS A 273 -4.14 9.36 20.36
N GLN A 274 -5.29 9.00 19.79
CA GLN A 274 -6.44 8.46 20.51
C GLN A 274 -6.88 7.06 20.09
N LEU A 275 -6.42 6.55 18.94
CA LEU A 275 -6.89 5.29 18.36
C LEU A 275 -6.68 4.09 19.29
N ASN A 276 -5.65 4.11 20.14
CA ASN A 276 -5.42 3.09 21.16
C ASN A 276 -6.63 2.95 22.11
N GLN A 277 -7.35 4.03 22.39
CA GLN A 277 -8.52 4.02 23.28
C GLN A 277 -9.74 3.38 22.62
N TRP A 278 -9.90 3.52 21.30
CA TRP A 278 -10.91 2.78 20.56
C TRP A 278 -10.55 1.29 20.49
N ILE A 279 -9.27 0.98 20.29
CA ILE A 279 -8.76 -0.39 20.36
C ILE A 279 -9.06 -1.01 21.74
N ASP A 280 -8.96 -0.24 22.83
CA ASP A 280 -9.32 -0.72 24.17
C ASP A 280 -10.80 -1.12 24.30
N LEU A 281 -11.71 -0.43 23.60
CA LEU A 281 -13.14 -0.74 23.59
C LEU A 281 -13.45 -2.02 22.81
N ILE A 282 -12.79 -2.20 21.66
CA ILE A 282 -13.12 -3.28 20.72
C ILE A 282 -12.32 -4.55 20.98
N PHE A 283 -11.01 -4.44 21.24
CA PHE A 283 -10.09 -5.58 21.38
C PHE A 283 -9.38 -5.63 22.73
N GLY A 284 -9.38 -4.55 23.50
CA GLY A 284 -8.60 -4.42 24.72
C GLY A 284 -9.39 -4.56 26.01
N TYR A 285 -8.89 -3.90 27.05
CA TYR A 285 -9.34 -4.12 28.42
C TYR A 285 -10.73 -3.55 28.74
N LYS A 286 -11.26 -2.63 27.92
CA LYS A 286 -12.61 -2.06 28.05
C LYS A 286 -13.68 -2.86 27.29
N GLN A 287 -13.33 -4.00 26.70
CA GLN A 287 -14.29 -4.88 26.01
C GLN A 287 -15.22 -5.61 27.00
N ARG A 288 -14.72 -5.97 28.19
CA ARG A 288 -15.44 -6.75 29.20
C ARG A 288 -15.15 -6.25 30.62
N GLY A 289 -15.95 -6.70 31.58
CA GLY A 289 -15.73 -6.44 33.01
C GLY A 289 -16.10 -5.01 33.46
N PRO A 290 -15.62 -4.57 34.65
CA PRO A 290 -15.98 -3.28 35.23
C PRO A 290 -15.65 -2.08 34.33
N GLU A 291 -14.56 -2.17 33.57
CA GLU A 291 -14.13 -1.11 32.66
C GLU A 291 -15.06 -0.97 31.46
N ALA A 292 -15.64 -2.07 30.97
CA ALA A 292 -16.69 -2.02 29.96
C ALA A 292 -17.96 -1.35 30.49
N ILE A 293 -18.34 -1.61 31.75
CA ILE A 293 -19.49 -0.94 32.38
C ILE A 293 -19.24 0.56 32.50
N ARG A 294 -18.04 0.95 32.99
CA ARG A 294 -17.64 2.36 33.15
C ARG A 294 -17.65 3.11 31.82
N ALA A 295 -17.23 2.46 30.74
CA ALA A 295 -17.24 3.01 29.39
C ALA A 295 -18.60 2.91 28.66
N THR A 296 -19.63 2.31 29.27
CA THR A 296 -20.94 2.04 28.64
C THR A 296 -20.77 1.15 27.39
N ASN A 297 -19.98 0.08 27.49
CA ASN A 297 -19.53 -0.75 26.36
C ASN A 297 -19.89 -2.24 26.53
N VAL A 298 -21.04 -2.54 27.15
CA VAL A 298 -21.50 -3.92 27.38
C VAL A 298 -22.57 -4.31 26.37
N PHE A 299 -22.29 -5.30 25.55
CA PHE A 299 -23.19 -5.87 24.55
C PHE A 299 -23.98 -7.06 25.11
N TYR A 300 -24.93 -7.57 24.35
CA TYR A 300 -25.70 -8.75 24.71
C TYR A 300 -24.78 -9.96 24.95
N TYR A 301 -25.01 -10.72 26.03
CA TYR A 301 -24.06 -11.73 26.50
C TYR A 301 -23.68 -12.81 25.46
N LEU A 302 -24.59 -13.17 24.55
CA LEU A 302 -24.33 -14.13 23.47
C LEU A 302 -23.34 -13.63 22.40
N SER A 303 -23.07 -12.33 22.32
CA SER A 303 -22.08 -11.80 21.38
C SER A 303 -20.64 -12.15 21.81
N TYR A 304 -20.44 -12.48 23.08
CA TYR A 304 -19.13 -12.73 23.66
C TYR A 304 -18.75 -14.21 23.60
N GLU A 305 -17.52 -14.46 23.15
CA GLU A 305 -16.89 -15.78 23.25
C GLU A 305 -16.90 -16.32 24.68
N GLY A 306 -17.23 -17.60 24.82
CA GLY A 306 -17.23 -18.34 26.10
C GLY A 306 -18.51 -18.20 26.94
N SER A 307 -19.50 -17.40 26.50
CA SER A 307 -20.74 -17.18 27.26
C SER A 307 -21.67 -18.38 27.30
N VAL A 308 -21.66 -19.24 26.27
CA VAL A 308 -22.49 -20.44 26.19
C VAL A 308 -21.65 -21.64 25.80
N ASN A 309 -21.74 -22.71 26.60
CA ASN A 309 -21.16 -23.99 26.24
C ASN A 309 -22.18 -24.82 25.45
N LYS A 310 -22.07 -24.81 24.12
CA LYS A 310 -23.03 -25.50 23.23
C LYS A 310 -23.14 -27.00 23.49
N SER A 311 -22.08 -27.65 23.94
CA SER A 311 -22.09 -29.09 24.23
C SER A 311 -22.84 -29.44 25.53
N ALA A 312 -23.12 -28.44 26.37
CA ALA A 312 -23.86 -28.62 27.62
C ALA A 312 -25.38 -28.45 27.43
N ILE A 313 -25.84 -28.03 26.24
CA ILE A 313 -27.27 -27.85 25.95
C ILE A 313 -27.78 -29.14 25.30
N GLU A 314 -28.59 -29.90 26.05
CA GLU A 314 -29.15 -31.17 25.59
C GLU A 314 -30.34 -30.97 24.63
N ASP A 315 -31.12 -29.90 24.79
CA ASP A 315 -32.28 -29.61 23.93
C ASP A 315 -31.86 -29.07 22.54
N PRO A 316 -32.15 -29.80 21.45
CA PRO A 316 -31.78 -29.38 20.10
C PRO A 316 -32.43 -28.07 19.65
N ILE A 317 -33.66 -27.79 20.10
CA ILE A 317 -34.41 -26.59 19.68
C ILE A 317 -33.78 -25.35 20.32
N THR A 318 -33.54 -25.39 21.63
CA THR A 318 -32.85 -24.31 22.34
C THR A 318 -31.45 -24.08 21.78
N ARG A 319 -30.72 -25.15 21.44
CA ARG A 319 -29.40 -25.05 20.80
C ARG A 319 -29.47 -24.34 19.45
N GLU A 320 -30.38 -24.77 18.57
CA GLU A 320 -30.56 -24.14 17.25
C GLU A 320 -30.97 -22.67 17.37
N GLY A 321 -31.85 -22.34 18.33
CA GLY A 321 -32.25 -20.97 18.62
C GLY A 321 -31.09 -20.07 19.03
N ILE A 322 -30.23 -20.55 19.94
CA ILE A 322 -29.03 -19.82 20.38
C ILE A 322 -28.03 -19.67 19.23
N GLU A 323 -27.86 -20.70 18.40
CA GLU A 323 -26.96 -20.64 17.24
C GLU A 323 -27.42 -19.61 16.22
N LYS A 324 -28.72 -19.58 15.87
CA LYS A 324 -29.29 -18.54 15.01
C LYS A 324 -29.11 -17.15 15.62
N GLN A 325 -29.27 -17.01 16.93
CA GLN A 325 -29.08 -15.73 17.59
C GLN A 325 -27.61 -15.25 17.53
N ILE A 326 -26.64 -16.13 17.77
CA ILE A 326 -25.20 -15.81 17.66
C ILE A 326 -24.81 -15.45 16.22
N LEU A 327 -25.42 -16.11 15.23
CA LEU A 327 -25.21 -15.81 13.82
C LEU A 327 -25.79 -14.43 13.47
N SER A 328 -27.08 -14.21 13.73
CA SER A 328 -27.79 -13.02 13.21
C SER A 328 -27.56 -11.72 13.98
N PHE A 329 -27.12 -11.76 15.24
CA PHE A 329 -27.05 -10.56 16.10
C PHE A 329 -25.64 -10.08 16.43
N GLY A 330 -24.64 -10.60 15.71
CA GLY A 330 -23.24 -10.12 15.74
C GLY A 330 -22.37 -10.79 16.80
N GLN A 331 -21.08 -10.91 16.46
CA GLN A 331 -20.07 -11.57 17.30
C GLN A 331 -19.00 -10.55 17.68
N THR A 332 -18.71 -10.42 18.97
CA THR A 332 -17.64 -9.53 19.48
C THR A 332 -16.27 -10.17 19.19
N PRO A 333 -15.26 -9.41 18.70
CA PRO A 333 -13.96 -9.98 18.37
C PRO A 333 -13.27 -10.55 19.62
N VAL A 334 -12.32 -11.46 19.41
CA VAL A 334 -11.55 -12.01 20.54
C VAL A 334 -10.74 -10.89 21.21
N GLN A 335 -10.81 -10.82 22.54
CA GLN A 335 -10.03 -9.87 23.32
C GLN A 335 -8.53 -10.18 23.21
N LEU A 336 -7.72 -9.22 22.76
CA LEU A 336 -6.29 -9.36 22.52
C LEU A 336 -5.42 -9.01 23.73
N LEU A 337 -5.87 -8.04 24.54
CA LEU A 337 -5.14 -7.55 25.71
C LEU A 337 -6.09 -7.18 26.86
N ILE A 338 -5.56 -7.24 28.08
CA ILE A 338 -6.27 -6.92 29.34
C ILE A 338 -5.66 -5.71 30.06
N GLU A 339 -4.62 -5.13 29.48
CA GLU A 339 -3.99 -3.89 29.90
C GLU A 339 -4.33 -2.77 28.89
N PRO A 340 -4.13 -1.49 29.25
CA PRO A 340 -4.33 -0.38 28.32
C PRO A 340 -3.44 -0.51 27.08
N HIS A 341 -4.02 -0.30 25.90
CA HIS A 341 -3.27 -0.38 24.66
C HIS A 341 -2.21 0.74 24.58
N PRO A 342 -0.96 0.42 24.18
CA PRO A 342 0.09 1.42 24.03
C PRO A 342 -0.30 2.55 23.08
N VAL A 343 0.17 3.77 23.37
CA VAL A 343 -0.11 4.96 22.55
C VAL A 343 0.86 5.03 21.37
N ARG A 344 0.39 5.49 20.20
CA ARG A 344 1.23 5.73 19.01
C ARG A 344 2.15 6.93 19.27
N GLN A 345 3.45 6.82 18.93
CA GLN A 345 4.37 7.92 19.18
C GLN A 345 4.14 9.07 18.20
N SER A 346 4.37 10.30 18.67
CA SER A 346 4.33 11.49 17.82
C SER A 346 5.55 11.53 16.90
N LEU A 347 5.40 11.99 15.66
CA LEU A 347 6.53 12.19 14.74
C LEU A 347 7.65 13.06 15.35
N LEU A 348 7.31 14.01 16.23
CA LEU A 348 8.29 14.86 16.91
C LEU A 348 9.22 14.06 17.82
N SER A 349 8.71 12.98 18.41
CA SER A 349 9.51 12.10 19.28
C SER A 349 10.36 11.10 18.50
N ILE A 350 9.91 10.68 17.31
CA ILE A 350 10.61 9.69 16.49
C ILE A 350 11.70 10.34 15.64
N SER A 351 11.42 11.51 15.05
CA SER A 351 12.35 12.18 14.14
C SER A 351 12.29 13.71 14.30
N PRO A 352 12.87 14.27 15.37
CA PRO A 352 12.86 15.73 15.62
C PRO A 352 13.54 16.52 14.49
N PHE A 353 14.54 15.92 13.82
CA PHE A 353 15.26 16.52 12.69
C PHE A 353 14.50 16.46 11.35
N SER A 354 13.41 15.68 11.25
CA SER A 354 12.58 15.64 10.03
C SER A 354 11.89 16.95 9.70
N PHE A 355 11.92 17.91 10.64
CA PHE A 355 11.21 19.18 10.59
C PHE A 355 12.13 20.39 10.40
N GLN A 356 13.44 20.18 10.15
CA GLN A 356 14.34 21.28 9.82
C GLN A 356 14.26 21.60 8.31
N PRO A 357 14.05 22.88 7.93
CA PRO A 357 13.98 23.26 6.52
C PRO A 357 15.31 22.99 5.82
N VAL A 358 15.29 22.10 4.83
CA VAL A 358 16.38 21.94 3.85
C VAL A 358 16.53 23.22 3.04
N THR A 359 17.71 23.83 3.05
CA THR A 359 17.97 25.14 2.43
C THR A 359 18.35 25.05 0.95
N ASP A 360 18.94 23.94 0.51
CA ASP A 360 19.41 23.75 -0.88
C ASP A 360 18.80 22.50 -1.51
N ASP A 361 18.21 22.68 -2.70
CA ASP A 361 17.55 21.62 -3.47
C ASP A 361 18.55 20.69 -4.18
N LEU A 362 19.74 21.18 -4.54
CA LEU A 362 20.78 20.42 -5.21
C LEU A 362 21.84 19.94 -4.20
N CYS A 363 22.03 18.63 -4.07
CA CYS A 363 23.02 18.05 -3.15
C CYS A 363 24.36 17.78 -3.83
N MET A 364 24.31 17.16 -5.01
CA MET A 364 25.50 16.65 -5.70
C MET A 364 25.25 16.52 -7.19
N LEU A 365 26.30 16.81 -7.98
CA LEU A 365 26.39 16.50 -9.40
C LEU A 365 27.60 15.58 -9.61
N MET A 366 27.38 14.45 -10.27
CA MET A 366 28.41 13.45 -10.56
C MET A 366 28.42 13.15 -12.06
N LYS A 367 29.52 13.42 -12.76
CA LYS A 367 29.61 13.24 -14.22
C LYS A 367 30.55 12.10 -14.60
N PHE A 368 30.10 11.19 -15.44
CA PHE A 368 30.94 10.11 -15.96
C PHE A 368 31.78 10.56 -17.17
N ILE A 369 32.99 10.02 -17.30
CA ILE A 369 33.91 10.31 -18.42
C ILE A 369 33.33 9.87 -19.77
N SER A 370 32.48 8.84 -19.77
CA SER A 370 31.86 8.33 -21.00
C SER A 370 31.00 9.36 -21.71
N ASN A 371 30.44 10.35 -20.99
CA ASN A 371 29.41 11.27 -21.46
C ASN A 371 28.24 10.55 -22.17
N SER A 372 28.02 9.27 -21.86
CA SER A 372 26.95 8.47 -22.45
C SER A 372 25.69 8.62 -21.59
N PRO A 373 24.51 8.84 -22.18
CA PRO A 373 23.26 9.05 -21.45
C PRO A 373 23.00 7.99 -20.38
N VAL A 374 22.63 8.41 -19.16
CA VAL A 374 22.29 7.49 -18.05
C VAL A 374 20.82 7.07 -18.17
N VAL A 375 20.58 5.91 -18.80
CA VAL A 375 19.23 5.44 -19.16
C VAL A 375 18.53 4.66 -18.06
N HIS A 376 19.25 4.18 -17.04
CA HIS A 376 18.64 3.49 -15.89
C HIS A 376 19.39 3.79 -14.59
N LEU A 377 18.60 4.00 -13.53
CA LEU A 377 19.07 4.17 -12.16
C LEU A 377 18.27 3.27 -11.22
N SER A 378 18.99 2.57 -10.33
CA SER A 378 18.37 1.79 -9.27
C SER A 378 19.00 2.08 -7.91
N ALA A 379 18.21 2.67 -7.01
CA ALA A 379 18.62 3.07 -5.67
C ALA A 379 18.41 1.95 -4.63
N ASN A 380 19.30 0.97 -4.61
CA ASN A 380 19.27 -0.16 -3.69
C ASN A 380 19.88 0.22 -2.33
N THR A 381 19.08 0.92 -1.52
CA THR A 381 19.53 1.66 -0.34
C THR A 381 18.85 1.20 0.97
N HIS A 382 18.31 -0.03 0.97
CA HIS A 382 17.59 -0.56 2.13
C HIS A 382 18.51 -0.65 3.36
N LEU A 383 18.00 -0.26 4.54
CA LEU A 383 18.80 -0.13 5.77
C LEU A 383 19.43 -1.44 6.26
N LEU A 384 18.85 -2.57 5.88
CA LEU A 384 19.36 -3.91 6.22
C LEU A 384 20.51 -4.38 5.31
N LEU A 385 20.85 -3.64 4.24
CA LEU A 385 21.95 -3.99 3.36
C LEU A 385 23.27 -3.55 3.99
N GLY A 386 24.27 -4.44 4.00
CA GLY A 386 25.61 -4.10 4.46
C GLY A 386 26.30 -3.05 3.60
N ASN A 387 26.05 -3.07 2.27
CA ASN A 387 26.62 -2.15 1.29
C ASN A 387 25.53 -1.56 0.39
N PRO A 388 24.82 -0.49 0.81
CA PRO A 388 23.83 0.18 -0.02
C PRO A 388 24.51 0.79 -1.27
N THR A 389 23.89 0.59 -2.43
CA THR A 389 24.50 0.91 -3.73
C THR A 389 23.46 1.51 -4.67
N VAL A 390 23.89 2.45 -5.50
CA VAL A 390 23.11 2.97 -6.64
C VAL A 390 23.73 2.43 -7.93
N ILE A 391 22.97 1.59 -8.62
CA ILE A 391 23.36 1.08 -9.93
C ILE A 391 22.98 2.11 -10.99
N SER A 392 23.93 2.49 -11.84
CA SER A 392 23.67 3.31 -13.02
C SER A 392 24.09 2.60 -14.29
N ILE A 393 23.23 2.60 -15.30
CA ILE A 393 23.49 1.97 -16.60
C ILE A 393 23.38 3.07 -17.68
N ALA A 394 24.43 3.16 -18.49
CA ALA A 394 24.49 4.09 -19.61
C ALA A 394 23.97 3.46 -20.91
N GLN A 395 23.60 4.29 -21.89
CA GLN A 395 23.05 3.84 -23.17
C GLN A 395 24.03 2.94 -23.95
N ASN A 396 25.34 3.11 -23.74
CA ASN A 396 26.35 2.22 -24.30
C ASN A 396 26.55 0.91 -23.52
N LEU A 397 25.58 0.52 -22.68
CA LEU A 397 25.55 -0.72 -21.89
C LEU A 397 26.69 -0.89 -20.86
N VAL A 398 27.44 0.19 -20.59
CA VAL A 398 28.37 0.25 -19.45
C VAL A 398 27.58 0.57 -18.18
N PHE A 399 27.88 -0.13 -17.09
CA PHE A 399 27.24 0.12 -15.81
C PHE A 399 28.25 0.31 -14.67
N SER A 400 27.78 0.93 -13.59
CA SER A 400 28.56 1.19 -12.38
C SER A 400 27.79 0.96 -11.09
N LEU A 401 28.55 0.60 -10.06
CA LEU A 401 28.09 0.37 -8.70
C LEU A 401 28.56 1.53 -7.82
N ASN A 402 27.74 2.58 -7.72
CA ASN A 402 28.09 3.77 -6.96
C ASN A 402 27.69 3.57 -5.48
N LYS A 403 28.61 3.78 -4.55
CA LYS A 403 28.35 3.53 -3.12
C LYS A 403 27.42 4.62 -2.57
N TRP A 404 26.37 4.21 -1.87
CA TRP A 404 25.44 5.12 -1.20
C TRP A 404 25.80 5.27 0.28
N ASN A 405 25.68 6.48 0.81
CA ASN A 405 25.87 6.75 2.24
C ASN A 405 24.52 6.92 2.95
N ASN A 406 24.05 5.88 3.64
CA ASN A 406 22.82 5.96 4.44
C ASN A 406 22.92 6.93 5.63
N ASN A 407 24.14 7.25 6.08
CA ASN A 407 24.38 8.17 7.19
C ASN A 407 24.57 9.62 6.72
N TYR A 408 24.43 9.90 5.42
CA TYR A 408 24.48 11.27 4.91
C TYR A 408 23.27 12.05 5.43
N ILE A 409 23.50 12.77 6.54
CA ILE A 409 22.62 13.77 7.12
C ILE A 409 23.28 15.11 6.81
N ASN A 410 22.53 16.07 6.23
CA ASN A 410 22.99 17.40 5.80
C ASN A 410 24.06 18.00 6.75
N PHE A 411 25.34 17.84 6.40
CA PHE A 411 26.48 18.31 7.21
C PHE A 411 26.71 19.83 7.14
N HIS A 412 25.77 20.60 6.57
CA HIS A 412 25.95 22.04 6.29
C HIS A 412 25.15 22.99 7.20
N GLN A 413 24.84 22.62 8.45
CA GLN A 413 24.19 23.54 9.39
C GLN A 413 24.80 23.60 10.81
N THR A 414 26.12 23.50 10.93
CA THR A 414 26.85 24.05 12.09
C THR A 414 27.94 25.01 11.64
N SER A 415 27.57 26.26 11.36
CA SER A 415 28.35 27.48 11.68
C SER A 415 27.58 28.72 11.24
N PRO A 416 27.00 29.46 12.20
CA PRO A 416 27.39 30.87 12.31
C PRO A 416 27.63 31.19 13.78
N ASN A 417 28.80 30.81 14.31
CA ASN A 417 29.47 31.39 15.48
C ASN A 417 30.54 30.42 15.99
N SER A 418 31.70 30.40 15.35
CA SER A 418 32.92 30.03 16.07
C SER A 418 33.35 31.25 16.89
N GLN A 419 32.76 31.41 18.07
CA GLN A 419 33.42 32.19 19.12
C GLN A 419 34.69 31.44 19.51
N PHE A 420 35.81 32.15 19.42
CA PHE A 420 37.13 31.71 19.88
C PHE A 420 37.05 31.05 21.26
N PRO A 421 37.64 29.86 21.48
CA PRO A 421 37.98 29.44 22.82
C PRO A 421 39.24 30.21 23.23
N ILE A 422 39.08 31.10 24.20
CA ILE A 422 40.20 31.63 24.98
C ILE A 422 40.76 30.44 25.78
N SER A 423 41.95 29.98 25.40
CA SER A 423 42.76 29.08 26.21
C SER A 423 43.47 29.88 27.31
N ASN A 424 43.25 29.53 28.57
CA ASN A 424 44.26 29.67 29.62
C ASN A 424 44.72 28.27 30.01
N ASP A 425 46.02 28.04 29.78
CA ASP A 425 46.94 27.06 30.35
C ASP A 425 46.39 25.82 31.07
N ASP A 426 46.74 24.63 30.58
CA ASP A 426 47.77 23.82 31.26
C ASP A 426 48.32 22.67 30.39
N LYS A 427 49.58 22.33 30.67
CA LYS A 427 50.47 21.43 29.91
C LYS A 427 50.12 19.94 30.02
N ASP A 428 50.67 19.20 29.08
CA ASP A 428 50.90 17.74 29.05
C ASP A 428 49.75 16.83 28.56
N ARG A 429 49.78 16.49 27.26
CA ARG A 429 49.95 15.10 26.77
C ARG A 429 50.07 15.04 25.25
N SER A 430 51.18 14.48 24.82
CA SER A 430 51.51 14.06 23.46
C SER A 430 50.58 12.96 22.92
N GLY A 431 50.17 13.07 21.66
CA GLY A 431 49.86 11.91 20.81
C GLY A 431 48.51 11.95 20.09
N ILE A 432 48.60 11.87 18.76
CA ILE A 432 47.53 11.61 17.76
C ILE A 432 46.83 12.88 17.23
N ILE A 433 47.40 13.43 16.16
CA ILE A 433 46.70 14.32 15.22
C ILE A 433 45.69 13.45 14.46
N ASN A 434 44.43 13.46 14.89
CA ASN A 434 43.33 13.01 14.04
C ASN A 434 42.94 14.17 13.12
N ASN A 435 43.18 14.00 11.82
CA ASN A 435 42.58 14.86 10.79
C ASN A 435 41.05 14.90 10.99
N PRO A 436 40.37 16.03 10.71
CA PRO A 436 38.92 16.07 10.70
C PRO A 436 38.37 15.06 9.66
N PRO A 437 37.25 14.37 9.92
CA PRO A 437 36.69 13.43 8.95
C PRO A 437 36.29 14.19 7.68
N ALA A 438 36.72 13.68 6.52
CA ALA A 438 36.36 14.23 5.22
C ALA A 438 34.82 14.32 5.11
N SER A 439 34.31 15.41 4.54
CA SER A 439 32.90 15.58 4.20
C SER A 439 32.44 14.45 3.27
N GLU A 440 31.78 13.42 3.80
CA GLU A 440 31.31 12.31 2.98
C GLU A 440 30.13 12.77 2.10
N LEU A 441 30.25 12.58 0.78
CA LEU A 441 29.18 12.85 -0.19
C LEU A 441 28.08 11.79 -0.08
N PRO A 442 26.82 12.09 -0.47
CA PRO A 442 25.73 11.11 -0.44
C PRO A 442 26.00 9.91 -1.37
N LEU A 443 26.66 10.17 -2.49
CA LEU A 443 26.99 9.20 -3.53
C LEU A 443 28.50 9.23 -3.79
N THR A 444 29.14 8.06 -3.82
CA THR A 444 30.55 7.93 -4.20
C THR A 444 30.65 7.16 -5.52
N VAL A 445 31.39 7.71 -6.48
CA VAL A 445 31.61 7.10 -7.80
C VAL A 445 32.24 5.72 -7.63
N ASP A 446 31.76 4.76 -8.43
CA ASP A 446 32.39 3.46 -8.59
C ASP A 446 33.89 3.59 -8.91
N PRO A 447 34.80 3.00 -8.12
CA PRO A 447 36.24 3.08 -8.37
C PRO A 447 36.68 2.65 -9.78
N LEU A 448 35.93 1.76 -10.45
CA LEU A 448 36.22 1.35 -11.83
C LEU A 448 35.94 2.45 -12.86
N LEU A 449 35.09 3.42 -12.51
CA LEU A 449 34.79 4.61 -13.31
C LEU A 449 35.35 5.91 -12.72
N ALA A 450 35.89 5.85 -11.50
CA ALA A 450 36.60 6.95 -10.87
C ALA A 450 37.90 7.25 -11.63
N ILE A 451 38.38 8.49 -11.51
CA ILE A 451 39.51 9.02 -12.29
C ILE A 451 40.77 8.20 -12.01
N GLY A 452 41.03 7.20 -12.85
CA GLY A 452 42.32 6.56 -13.01
C GLY A 452 43.19 7.38 -13.95
N ASN A 453 44.50 7.37 -13.71
CA ASN A 453 45.51 7.98 -14.56
C ASN A 453 45.19 7.71 -16.05
N PRO A 454 45.12 8.72 -16.94
CA PRO A 454 44.73 8.55 -18.36
C PRO A 454 45.63 7.58 -19.16
N SER A 455 46.74 7.15 -18.57
CA SER A 455 47.66 6.13 -19.09
C SER A 455 47.26 4.68 -18.77
N THR A 456 46.28 4.44 -17.88
CA THR A 456 45.76 3.11 -17.54
C THR A 456 44.28 3.00 -17.91
N ILE A 457 43.97 2.15 -18.91
CA ILE A 457 42.60 1.80 -19.27
C ILE A 457 42.03 0.92 -18.15
N LEU A 458 41.17 1.50 -17.31
CA LEU A 458 40.46 0.72 -16.29
C LEU A 458 39.43 -0.21 -16.96
N PRO A 459 39.33 -1.48 -16.53
CA PRO A 459 38.32 -2.39 -17.03
C PRO A 459 36.92 -1.86 -16.69
N LYS A 460 36.04 -1.79 -17.69
CA LYS A 460 34.65 -1.36 -17.55
C LYS A 460 33.73 -2.58 -17.48
N ARG A 461 32.71 -2.51 -16.64
CA ARG A 461 31.63 -3.50 -16.61
C ARG A 461 30.64 -3.22 -17.74
N HIS A 462 30.36 -4.23 -18.56
CA HIS A 462 29.51 -4.13 -19.74
C HIS A 462 28.48 -5.26 -19.77
N LEU A 463 27.27 -5.01 -20.25
CA LEU A 463 26.17 -5.99 -20.27
C LEU A 463 26.25 -7.00 -21.43
N GLY A 464 27.43 -7.22 -22.01
CA GLY A 464 27.63 -8.16 -23.13
C GLY A 464 27.24 -7.59 -24.50
N ASP A 465 26.41 -8.32 -25.24
CA ASP A 465 26.07 -8.03 -26.64
C ASP A 465 25.26 -6.73 -26.81
N SER A 466 25.24 -6.19 -28.03
CA SER A 466 24.43 -5.01 -28.37
C SER A 466 22.93 -5.33 -28.38
N PHE A 467 22.13 -4.35 -27.98
CA PHE A 467 20.67 -4.45 -28.05
C PHE A 467 20.18 -4.21 -29.49
N ASP A 468 18.95 -4.65 -29.75
CA ASP A 468 18.24 -4.41 -30.99
C ASP A 468 18.07 -2.90 -31.24
N GLN A 469 18.47 -2.45 -32.43
CA GLN A 469 18.49 -1.04 -32.80
C GLN A 469 17.13 -0.51 -33.30
N ARG A 470 16.11 -1.36 -33.43
CA ARG A 470 14.75 -0.97 -33.87
C ARG A 470 14.05 -0.03 -32.89
N PHE A 471 14.52 0.07 -31.64
CA PHE A 471 13.89 0.88 -30.60
C PHE A 471 14.94 1.45 -29.63
N PRO A 472 14.65 2.59 -28.98
CA PRO A 472 15.55 3.21 -28.03
C PRO A 472 15.68 2.38 -26.75
N ILE A 473 16.86 2.42 -26.13
CA ILE A 473 17.11 1.84 -24.82
C ILE A 473 16.47 2.74 -23.77
N THR A 474 15.59 2.18 -22.95
CA THR A 474 14.85 2.86 -21.90
C THR A 474 15.17 2.27 -20.53
N SER A 475 14.71 2.94 -19.48
CA SER A 475 14.83 2.43 -18.11
C SER A 475 14.14 1.09 -17.90
N SER A 476 13.11 0.77 -18.70
CA SER A 476 12.35 -0.48 -18.63
C SER A 476 13.08 -1.68 -19.23
N ASN A 477 14.25 -1.51 -19.86
CA ASN A 477 15.07 -2.65 -20.30
C ASN A 477 15.84 -3.34 -19.16
N PHE A 478 15.83 -2.76 -17.96
CA PHE A 478 16.68 -3.20 -16.87
C PHE A 478 15.90 -3.35 -15.56
N VAL A 479 16.25 -4.39 -14.82
CA VAL A 479 15.76 -4.68 -13.47
C VAL A 479 16.95 -5.09 -12.61
N THR A 480 16.96 -4.70 -11.34
CA THR A 480 18.04 -5.05 -10.40
C THR A 480 17.49 -5.74 -9.16
N SER A 481 18.29 -6.61 -8.54
CA SER A 481 17.99 -7.15 -7.21
C SER A 481 18.18 -6.09 -6.13
N LEU A 482 17.45 -6.20 -5.02
CA LEU A 482 17.52 -5.27 -3.87
C LEU A 482 18.93 -5.21 -3.26
N ASP A 483 19.69 -6.31 -3.29
CA ASP A 483 21.05 -6.37 -2.75
C ASP A 483 22.13 -5.92 -3.76
N SER A 484 21.72 -5.42 -4.93
CA SER A 484 22.60 -4.95 -6.02
C SER A 484 23.51 -6.01 -6.63
N LYS A 485 23.35 -7.30 -6.32
CA LYS A 485 24.20 -8.36 -6.87
C LYS A 485 23.83 -8.78 -8.28
N ILE A 486 22.58 -8.58 -8.68
CA ILE A 486 22.05 -9.07 -9.94
C ILE A 486 21.45 -7.94 -10.76
N ILE A 487 21.79 -7.92 -12.04
CA ILE A 487 21.17 -7.10 -13.08
C ILE A 487 20.49 -8.04 -14.07
N ILE A 488 19.22 -7.80 -14.36
CA ILE A 488 18.45 -8.49 -15.39
C ILE A 488 18.24 -7.49 -16.53
N ALA A 489 18.67 -7.86 -17.74
CA ALA A 489 18.63 -6.99 -18.90
C ALA A 489 17.92 -7.67 -20.08
N CYS A 490 17.12 -6.92 -20.83
CA CYS A 490 16.45 -7.36 -22.06
C CYS A 490 16.74 -6.44 -23.24
N GLY A 491 16.28 -6.81 -24.44
CA GLY A 491 16.51 -6.08 -25.69
C GLY A 491 17.48 -6.77 -26.63
N TYR A 492 17.89 -8.01 -26.35
CA TYR A 492 18.83 -8.76 -27.20
C TYR A 492 18.13 -9.28 -28.46
N PRO A 493 18.80 -9.24 -29.65
CA PRO A 493 18.24 -9.75 -30.90
C PRO A 493 17.97 -11.28 -30.92
N ASP A 494 18.50 -12.02 -29.95
CA ASP A 494 18.30 -13.47 -29.79
C ASP A 494 17.02 -13.81 -28.99
N TYR A 495 16.16 -12.82 -28.73
CA TYR A 495 14.89 -12.94 -28.00
C TYR A 495 15.04 -13.32 -26.51
N SER A 496 16.28 -13.31 -26.01
CA SER A 496 16.55 -13.59 -24.60
C SER A 496 16.47 -12.34 -23.73
N PHE A 497 16.27 -12.57 -22.45
CA PHE A 497 16.77 -11.67 -21.42
C PHE A 497 17.82 -12.40 -20.58
N ARG A 498 18.74 -11.65 -19.97
CA ARG A 498 19.93 -12.20 -19.32
C ARG A 498 20.00 -11.80 -17.86
N VAL A 499 20.39 -12.75 -17.02
CA VAL A 499 20.69 -12.55 -15.59
C VAL A 499 22.20 -12.42 -15.46
N ILE A 500 22.66 -11.27 -14.97
CA ILE A 500 24.06 -10.85 -14.97
C ILE A 500 24.50 -10.56 -13.54
N ASP A 501 25.66 -11.09 -13.15
CA ASP A 501 26.33 -10.76 -11.90
C ASP A 501 26.90 -9.34 -11.98
N SER A 502 26.54 -8.48 -11.03
CA SER A 502 26.91 -7.07 -11.06
C SER A 502 28.37 -6.83 -10.68
N GLU A 503 28.97 -7.71 -9.89
CA GLU A 503 30.35 -7.55 -9.43
C GLU A 503 31.33 -7.76 -10.58
N ASN A 504 31.17 -8.86 -11.31
CA ASN A 504 32.10 -9.28 -12.37
C ASN A 504 31.58 -9.07 -13.80
N ALA A 505 30.34 -8.60 -13.96
CA ALA A 505 29.65 -8.49 -15.26
C ALA A 505 29.53 -9.83 -16.02
N THR A 506 29.50 -10.95 -15.30
CA THR A 506 29.37 -12.28 -15.91
C THR A 506 27.92 -12.67 -16.09
N ILE A 507 27.57 -13.19 -17.27
CA ILE A 507 26.23 -13.73 -17.53
C ILE A 507 26.06 -15.04 -16.77
N LYS A 508 25.13 -15.07 -15.82
CA LYS A 508 24.79 -16.28 -15.04
C LYS A 508 23.79 -17.15 -15.77
N GLN A 509 22.80 -16.54 -16.42
CA GLN A 509 21.71 -17.24 -17.09
C GLN A 509 21.24 -16.45 -18.32
N VAL A 510 20.94 -17.18 -19.39
CA VAL A 510 20.26 -16.67 -20.57
C VAL A 510 18.89 -17.33 -20.60
N VAL A 511 17.83 -16.53 -20.62
CA VAL A 511 16.45 -17.03 -20.51
C VAL A 511 15.72 -16.78 -21.81
N TYR A 512 15.18 -17.85 -22.37
CA TYR A 512 14.36 -17.86 -23.58
C TYR A 512 12.91 -18.18 -23.22
N GLY A 513 11.97 -17.62 -23.97
CA GLY A 513 10.54 -17.87 -23.76
C GLY A 513 9.62 -17.08 -24.66
N HIS A 514 10.10 -15.96 -25.21
CA HIS A 514 9.38 -15.14 -26.18
C HIS A 514 9.68 -15.56 -27.63
N GLY A 515 8.75 -15.24 -28.53
CA GLY A 515 8.86 -15.47 -29.97
C GLY A 515 9.55 -14.34 -30.75
N ASP A 516 9.78 -13.18 -30.12
CA ASP A 516 10.54 -12.04 -30.67
C ASP A 516 11.19 -11.27 -29.51
N VAL A 517 11.91 -10.18 -29.81
CA VAL A 517 12.71 -9.40 -28.87
C VAL A 517 11.87 -8.90 -27.68
N VAL A 518 12.40 -9.16 -26.49
CA VAL A 518 11.87 -8.66 -25.23
C VAL A 518 12.13 -7.15 -25.14
N THR A 519 11.07 -6.35 -25.16
CA THR A 519 11.10 -4.88 -25.23
C THR A 519 11.20 -4.22 -23.86
N CYS A 520 10.64 -4.84 -22.82
CA CYS A 520 10.65 -4.28 -21.47
C CYS A 520 10.56 -5.37 -20.39
N LEU A 521 11.01 -5.02 -19.20
CA LEU A 521 10.98 -5.81 -17.98
C LEU A 521 10.32 -5.01 -16.85
N GLY A 522 9.76 -5.73 -15.88
CA GLY A 522 9.32 -5.19 -14.60
C GLY A 522 9.63 -6.17 -13.48
N ARG A 523 9.79 -5.69 -12.24
CA ARG A 523 9.88 -6.54 -11.06
C ARG A 523 8.89 -6.13 -9.98
N SER A 524 8.52 -7.09 -9.14
CA SER A 524 7.74 -6.78 -7.95
C SER A 524 8.60 -6.09 -6.88
N GLU A 525 7.95 -5.41 -5.93
CA GLU A 525 8.63 -4.96 -4.72
C GLU A 525 9.26 -6.18 -4.02
N GLN A 526 10.53 -6.05 -3.63
CA GLN A 526 11.30 -7.13 -3.04
C GLN A 526 11.42 -6.94 -1.54
N ILE A 527 11.04 -7.96 -0.79
CA ILE A 527 11.34 -8.06 0.64
C ILE A 527 12.73 -8.68 0.77
N PRO A 528 13.62 -8.16 1.65
CA PRO A 528 14.95 -8.75 1.85
C PRO A 528 14.89 -10.26 2.10
N ASN A 529 15.75 -11.01 1.40
CA ASN A 529 15.85 -12.48 1.47
C ASN A 529 14.58 -13.23 1.05
N MET A 530 13.68 -12.60 0.29
CA MET A 530 12.54 -13.26 -0.34
C MET A 530 12.63 -13.21 -1.86
N ASP A 531 12.15 -14.28 -2.47
CA ASP A 531 11.94 -14.40 -3.91
C ASP A 531 10.97 -13.33 -4.42
N PHE A 532 11.10 -12.97 -5.68
CA PHE A 532 10.29 -11.93 -6.31
C PHE A 532 9.92 -12.31 -7.73
N TYR A 533 8.89 -11.64 -8.26
CA TYR A 533 8.46 -11.84 -9.64
C TYR A 533 9.18 -10.90 -10.59
N VAL A 534 9.51 -11.43 -11.76
CA VAL A 534 9.98 -10.66 -12.91
C VAL A 534 8.96 -10.86 -14.03
N VAL A 535 8.57 -9.77 -14.70
CA VAL A 535 7.70 -9.82 -15.88
C VAL A 535 8.48 -9.33 -17.09
N SER A 536 8.32 -10.00 -18.23
CA SER A 536 8.90 -9.60 -19.52
C SER A 536 7.82 -9.39 -20.55
N GLY A 537 7.97 -8.38 -21.39
CA GLY A 537 7.06 -8.05 -22.48
C GLY A 537 7.83 -8.03 -23.79
N SER A 538 7.20 -8.44 -24.88
CA SER A 538 7.87 -8.60 -26.17
C SER A 538 7.09 -7.98 -27.33
N ILE A 539 7.76 -7.91 -28.49
CA ILE A 539 7.18 -7.60 -29.79
C ILE A 539 6.14 -8.66 -30.20
N ASP A 540 6.26 -9.89 -29.70
CA ASP A 540 5.32 -10.99 -29.95
C ASP A 540 3.92 -10.81 -29.32
N CYS A 541 3.65 -9.63 -28.74
CA CYS A 541 2.40 -9.24 -28.08
C CYS A 541 2.09 -10.03 -26.79
N THR A 542 3.06 -10.79 -26.26
CA THR A 542 2.88 -11.54 -25.01
C THR A 542 3.62 -10.90 -23.85
N VAL A 543 3.11 -11.16 -22.64
CA VAL A 543 3.80 -10.88 -21.39
C VAL A 543 4.03 -12.19 -20.67
N VAL A 544 5.23 -12.43 -20.16
CA VAL A 544 5.57 -13.67 -19.46
C VAL A 544 5.99 -13.33 -18.03
N LEU A 545 5.41 -14.06 -17.06
CA LEU A 545 5.74 -13.96 -15.64
C LEU A 545 6.77 -15.03 -15.27
N TRP A 546 7.82 -14.62 -14.59
CA TRP A 546 8.93 -15.43 -14.14
C TRP A 546 9.08 -15.36 -12.63
N HIS A 547 9.57 -16.45 -12.04
CA HIS A 547 9.89 -16.52 -10.62
C HIS A 547 11.40 -16.39 -10.44
N PHE A 548 11.88 -15.37 -9.73
CA PHE A 548 13.30 -15.19 -9.45
C PHE A 548 13.63 -15.71 -8.05
N ASN A 549 14.52 -16.70 -7.99
CA ASN A 549 15.00 -17.27 -6.72
C ASN A 549 16.22 -16.47 -6.23
N THR A 550 16.07 -15.83 -5.08
CA THR A 550 17.09 -14.96 -4.48
C THR A 550 18.22 -15.71 -3.80
N VAL A 551 18.01 -16.97 -3.45
CA VAL A 551 19.05 -17.82 -2.86
C VAL A 551 20.00 -18.31 -3.95
N THR A 552 19.46 -18.81 -5.06
CA THR A 552 20.27 -19.31 -6.18
C THR A 552 20.74 -18.17 -7.09
N ASN A 553 20.00 -17.06 -7.11
CA ASN A 553 20.17 -15.94 -8.04
C ASN A 553 20.01 -16.37 -9.50
N PHE A 554 18.93 -17.11 -9.78
CA PHE A 554 18.50 -17.56 -11.11
C PHE A 554 16.98 -17.40 -11.25
N ILE A 555 16.51 -17.29 -12.49
CA ILE A 555 15.11 -17.54 -12.83
C ILE A 555 14.85 -19.03 -12.62
N ALA A 556 13.87 -19.32 -11.78
CA ALA A 556 13.47 -20.65 -11.38
C ALA A 556 12.80 -21.41 -12.53
N GLY A 557 12.93 -22.74 -12.49
CA GLY A 557 12.10 -23.65 -13.27
C GLY A 557 10.75 -23.91 -12.62
N GLU A 558 10.04 -24.92 -13.11
CA GLU A 558 8.68 -25.28 -12.71
C GLU A 558 8.60 -25.65 -11.22
N TYR A 559 9.64 -26.34 -10.70
CA TYR A 559 9.68 -26.83 -9.33
C TYR A 559 10.60 -25.99 -8.41
N ASN A 560 11.20 -24.92 -8.92
CA ASN A 560 12.16 -24.07 -8.21
C ASN A 560 13.35 -24.86 -7.61
N ILE A 561 13.86 -25.83 -8.38
CA ILE A 561 15.00 -26.67 -7.99
C ILE A 561 16.28 -26.14 -8.66
N CYS A 562 17.41 -26.19 -7.93
CA CYS A 562 18.69 -25.78 -8.47
C CYS A 562 19.10 -26.64 -9.68
N GLY A 563 19.50 -26.00 -10.79
CA GLY A 563 19.93 -26.68 -12.02
C GLY A 563 18.80 -26.96 -13.02
N GLU A 564 17.55 -26.66 -12.66
CA GLU A 564 16.41 -26.74 -13.58
C GLU A 564 16.49 -25.59 -14.62
N PRO A 565 16.10 -25.82 -15.89
CA PRO A 565 15.95 -24.74 -16.85
C PRO A 565 14.87 -23.74 -16.39
N ALA A 566 15.06 -22.47 -16.73
CA ALA A 566 14.04 -21.44 -16.46
C ALA A 566 12.72 -21.82 -17.14
N ALA A 567 11.62 -21.72 -16.39
CA ALA A 567 10.28 -21.99 -16.90
C ALA A 567 9.38 -20.78 -16.65
N PRO A 568 8.52 -20.41 -17.62
CA PRO A 568 7.53 -19.37 -17.40
C PRO A 568 6.51 -19.85 -16.35
N ARG A 569 6.21 -18.99 -15.37
CA ARG A 569 5.18 -19.27 -14.37
C ARG A 569 3.77 -19.07 -14.93
N ALA A 570 3.61 -18.03 -15.74
CA ALA A 570 2.37 -17.74 -16.46
C ALA A 570 2.70 -17.00 -17.75
N ILE A 571 1.93 -17.25 -18.81
CA ILE A 571 1.97 -16.50 -20.07
C ILE A 571 0.67 -15.71 -20.15
N LEU A 572 0.79 -14.39 -20.17
CA LEU A 572 -0.32 -13.45 -20.18
C LEU A 572 -0.56 -12.98 -21.61
N THR A 573 -1.75 -13.28 -22.12
CA THR A 573 -2.15 -13.00 -23.50
C THR A 573 -3.30 -11.99 -23.54
N GLY A 574 -3.50 -11.34 -24.69
CA GLY A 574 -4.65 -10.47 -24.97
C GLY A 574 -4.32 -9.12 -25.60
N HIS A 575 -3.04 -8.78 -25.75
CA HIS A 575 -2.59 -7.64 -26.53
C HIS A 575 -2.52 -8.00 -28.02
N ASP A 576 -2.84 -7.03 -28.87
CA ASP A 576 -2.78 -7.14 -30.33
C ASP A 576 -1.55 -6.42 -30.90
N SER A 577 -0.71 -5.86 -30.03
CA SER A 577 0.43 -5.02 -30.39
C SER A 577 1.56 -5.18 -29.38
N ARG A 578 2.77 -4.75 -29.78
CA ARG A 578 3.98 -4.93 -28.96
C ARG A 578 3.85 -4.28 -27.59
N ILE A 579 4.38 -4.97 -26.59
CA ILE A 579 4.40 -4.48 -25.21
C ILE A 579 5.46 -3.40 -25.07
N THR A 580 5.15 -2.33 -24.34
CA THR A 580 6.02 -1.17 -24.15
C THR A 580 6.28 -0.85 -22.68
N ALA A 581 5.35 -1.17 -21.78
CA ALA A 581 5.47 -0.90 -20.35
C ALA A 581 4.83 -2.00 -19.50
N LEU A 582 5.40 -2.23 -18.32
CA LEU A 582 4.98 -3.28 -17.40
C LEU A 582 5.06 -2.79 -15.95
N ALA A 583 4.12 -3.25 -15.12
CA ALA A 583 4.22 -3.17 -13.67
C ALA A 583 3.68 -4.45 -13.05
N VAL A 584 4.29 -4.91 -11.96
CA VAL A 584 3.83 -6.12 -11.24
C VAL A 584 3.82 -5.86 -9.75
N SER A 585 2.73 -6.25 -9.08
CA SER A 585 2.60 -6.22 -7.63
C SER A 585 2.43 -7.64 -7.10
N ALA A 586 3.47 -8.17 -6.45
CA ALA A 586 3.39 -9.45 -5.75
C ALA A 586 2.48 -9.36 -4.51
N GLU A 587 2.33 -8.17 -3.93
CA GLU A 587 1.42 -7.96 -2.80
C GLU A 587 -0.03 -8.11 -3.24
N ASN A 588 -0.40 -7.49 -4.37
CA ASN A 588 -1.77 -7.50 -4.88
C ASN A 588 -2.06 -8.68 -5.81
N GLY A 589 -1.03 -9.45 -6.22
CA GLY A 589 -1.19 -10.58 -7.13
C GLY A 589 -1.57 -10.17 -8.56
N ILE A 590 -1.14 -8.98 -8.99
CA ILE A 590 -1.57 -8.35 -10.26
C ILE A 590 -0.36 -8.00 -11.13
N VAL A 591 -0.50 -8.21 -12.43
CA VAL A 591 0.39 -7.72 -13.49
C VAL A 591 -0.39 -6.75 -14.37
N VAL A 592 0.17 -5.57 -14.62
CA VAL A 592 -0.38 -4.57 -15.53
C VAL A 592 0.57 -4.40 -16.70
N SER A 593 0.03 -4.47 -17.91
CA SER A 593 0.80 -4.41 -19.16
C SER A 593 0.22 -3.39 -20.11
N GLY A 594 1.10 -2.63 -20.75
CA GLY A 594 0.75 -1.57 -21.70
C GLY A 594 1.39 -1.84 -23.06
N SER A 595 0.65 -1.52 -24.10
CA SER A 595 1.05 -1.70 -25.49
C SER A 595 1.18 -0.36 -26.23
N ILE A 596 1.87 -0.38 -27.38
CA ILE A 596 2.06 0.78 -28.25
C ILE A 596 0.77 1.31 -28.90
N ASP A 597 -0.28 0.50 -28.96
CA ASP A 597 -1.61 0.91 -29.44
C ASP A 597 -2.41 1.70 -28.38
N GLY A 598 -1.89 1.80 -27.15
CA GLY A 598 -2.57 2.43 -26.02
C GLY A 598 -3.38 1.48 -25.16
N THR A 599 -3.44 0.19 -25.51
CA THR A 599 -4.16 -0.81 -24.72
C THR A 599 -3.42 -1.07 -23.40
N VAL A 600 -4.16 -1.05 -22.29
CA VAL A 600 -3.67 -1.46 -20.97
C VAL A 600 -4.48 -2.66 -20.49
N LEU A 601 -3.80 -3.76 -20.18
CA LEU A 601 -4.42 -4.97 -19.65
C LEU A 601 -3.93 -5.24 -18.22
N MET A 602 -4.83 -5.81 -17.44
CA MET A 602 -4.55 -6.27 -16.08
C MET A 602 -4.84 -7.76 -15.99
N HIS A 603 -3.84 -8.51 -15.52
CA HIS A 603 -3.89 -9.95 -15.32
C HIS A 603 -3.57 -10.32 -13.88
N THR A 604 -4.03 -11.48 -13.43
CA THR A 604 -3.56 -12.11 -12.19
C THR A 604 -2.14 -12.65 -12.39
N VAL A 605 -1.40 -12.84 -11.31
CA VAL A 605 -0.12 -13.59 -11.33
C VAL A 605 -0.29 -15.06 -11.73
N SER A 606 -1.52 -15.57 -11.83
CA SER A 606 -1.84 -16.92 -12.29
C SER A 606 -2.05 -17.01 -13.80
N GLY A 607 -2.24 -15.89 -14.50
CA GLY A 607 -2.45 -15.85 -15.94
C GLY A 607 -3.81 -15.32 -16.39
N ASP A 608 -4.76 -15.15 -15.48
CA ASP A 608 -6.14 -14.79 -15.83
C ASP A 608 -6.24 -13.31 -16.19
N LEU A 609 -6.86 -13.00 -17.33
CA LEU A 609 -7.19 -11.62 -17.70
C LEU A 609 -8.31 -11.11 -16.79
N ILE A 610 -8.01 -10.13 -15.95
CA ILE A 610 -8.99 -9.47 -15.08
C ILE A 610 -9.79 -8.46 -15.89
N ARG A 611 -9.09 -7.57 -16.62
CA ARG A 611 -9.72 -6.44 -17.32
C ARG A 611 -8.84 -5.75 -18.34
N ARG A 612 -9.51 -5.09 -19.28
CA ARG A 612 -8.94 -4.08 -20.19
C ARG A 612 -9.25 -2.69 -19.63
N ILE A 613 -8.22 -1.91 -19.34
CA ILE A 613 -8.33 -0.52 -18.87
C ILE A 613 -8.34 0.38 -20.09
N GLN A 614 -9.37 1.21 -20.23
CA GLN A 614 -9.50 2.15 -21.33
C GLN A 614 -9.89 3.52 -20.78
N SER A 615 -9.15 4.55 -21.18
CA SER A 615 -9.54 5.93 -20.91
C SER A 615 -10.55 6.38 -21.96
N GLN A 616 -11.74 6.77 -21.50
CA GLN A 616 -12.78 7.33 -22.38
C GLN A 616 -12.41 8.74 -22.88
N ASP A 617 -11.64 9.48 -22.09
CA ASP A 617 -11.22 10.85 -22.44
C ASP A 617 -10.01 10.89 -23.36
N LEU A 618 -9.20 9.84 -23.40
CA LEU A 618 -8.03 9.76 -24.27
C LEU A 618 -8.43 9.89 -25.75
N GLN A 619 -9.57 9.29 -26.15
CA GLN A 619 -10.13 9.45 -27.50
C GLN A 619 -10.59 10.89 -27.81
N ARG A 620 -10.90 11.70 -26.80
CA ARG A 620 -11.33 13.10 -26.97
C ARG A 620 -10.15 14.06 -27.06
N VAL A 621 -9.03 13.74 -26.43
CA VAL A 621 -7.83 14.58 -26.35
C VAL A 621 -6.91 14.37 -27.55
N LEU A 622 -6.96 13.20 -28.18
CA LEU A 622 -6.19 12.91 -29.40
C LEU A 622 -6.92 13.46 -30.63
N ASP A 623 -6.16 14.09 -31.52
CA ASP A 623 -6.70 14.65 -32.77
C ASP A 623 -7.09 13.50 -33.72
N PRO A 624 -8.40 13.30 -34.03
CA PRO A 624 -8.87 12.19 -34.87
C PRO A 624 -8.33 12.25 -36.31
N LEU A 625 -7.80 13.40 -36.73
CA LEU A 625 -7.32 13.64 -38.10
C LEU A 625 -5.87 13.22 -38.32
N LYS A 626 -5.11 12.87 -37.27
CA LYS A 626 -3.75 12.33 -37.38
C LYS A 626 -3.77 10.80 -37.28
N TYR A 627 -3.96 10.15 -38.44
CA TYR A 627 -4.08 8.69 -38.61
C TYR A 627 -2.91 7.83 -38.09
N ASN A 628 -1.84 8.42 -37.51
CA ASN A 628 -0.64 7.72 -37.02
C ASN A 628 -0.27 8.00 -35.55
N ASP A 629 -1.02 8.84 -34.81
CA ASP A 629 -0.76 9.08 -33.38
C ASP A 629 -1.63 8.13 -32.53
N TYR A 630 -1.27 6.85 -32.48
CA TYR A 630 -1.78 5.98 -31.41
C TYR A 630 -1.24 6.50 -30.08
N PRO A 631 -2.04 6.55 -29.00
CA PRO A 631 -1.56 6.93 -27.68
C PRO A 631 -0.78 5.77 -27.06
N GLY A 632 0.42 5.51 -27.57
CA GLY A 632 1.26 4.44 -27.07
C GLY A 632 1.54 4.61 -25.58
N VAL A 633 1.38 3.53 -24.83
CA VAL A 633 1.75 3.52 -23.42
C VAL A 633 3.27 3.60 -23.33
N THR A 634 3.79 4.57 -22.57
CA THR A 634 5.24 4.75 -22.41
C THR A 634 5.72 4.33 -21.04
N HIS A 635 4.90 4.56 -19.99
CA HIS A 635 5.20 4.17 -18.62
C HIS A 635 3.94 3.65 -17.93
N ILE A 636 4.11 2.61 -17.12
CA ILE A 636 3.11 2.12 -16.18
C ILE A 636 3.79 2.01 -14.83
N MET A 637 3.12 2.53 -13.80
CA MET A 637 3.52 2.38 -12.41
C MET A 637 2.30 2.05 -11.58
N MET A 638 2.52 1.41 -10.44
CA MET A 638 1.46 1.02 -9.54
C MET A 638 1.93 1.24 -8.10
N ASN A 639 1.09 1.86 -7.28
CA ASN A 639 1.35 1.99 -5.84
C ASN A 639 0.86 0.74 -5.08
N ARG A 640 1.10 0.69 -3.77
CA ARG A 640 0.66 -0.43 -2.92
C ARG A 640 -0.86 -0.58 -2.86
N ASP A 641 -1.59 0.54 -2.89
CA ASP A 641 -3.06 0.57 -2.92
C ASP A 641 -3.65 0.17 -4.29
N CYS A 642 -2.84 -0.34 -5.22
CA CYS A 642 -3.23 -0.78 -6.55
C CYS A 642 -3.83 0.33 -7.44
N ILE A 643 -3.45 1.58 -7.18
CA ILE A 643 -3.66 2.70 -8.10
C ILE A 643 -2.62 2.61 -9.21
N ILE A 644 -3.10 2.67 -10.44
CA ILE A 644 -2.30 2.48 -11.64
C ILE A 644 -2.13 3.84 -12.32
N THR A 645 -0.89 4.26 -12.50
CA THR A 645 -0.53 5.46 -13.24
C THR A 645 -0.02 5.06 -14.60
N VAL A 646 -0.64 5.57 -15.65
CA VAL A 646 -0.29 5.33 -17.05
C VAL A 646 0.10 6.64 -17.71
N ILE A 647 1.23 6.64 -18.41
CA ILE A 647 1.68 7.77 -19.23
C ILE A 647 1.52 7.38 -20.70
N TYR A 648 0.72 8.14 -21.45
CA TYR A 648 0.47 7.97 -22.87
C TYR A 648 1.25 9.01 -23.68
N ASN A 649 1.88 8.58 -24.79
CA ASN A 649 2.61 9.43 -25.73
C ASN A 649 3.63 10.39 -25.09
N HIS A 650 4.20 10.01 -23.93
CA HIS A 650 5.11 10.87 -23.15
C HIS A 650 4.49 12.18 -22.65
N GLU A 651 3.21 12.46 -22.85
CA GLU A 651 2.61 13.77 -22.52
C GLU A 651 1.44 13.67 -21.57
N ILE A 652 0.63 12.62 -21.68
CA ILE A 652 -0.66 12.53 -21.00
C ILE A 652 -0.53 11.56 -19.83
N VAL A 653 -0.80 12.05 -18.61
CA VAL A 653 -0.82 11.23 -17.39
C VAL A 653 -2.26 10.91 -17.03
N SER A 654 -2.53 9.63 -16.83
CA SER A 654 -3.82 9.13 -16.34
C SER A 654 -3.61 8.19 -15.16
N THR A 655 -4.59 8.19 -14.24
CA THR A 655 -4.60 7.37 -13.03
C THR A 655 -5.88 6.56 -13.00
N PHE A 656 -5.77 5.29 -12.65
CA PHE A 656 -6.89 4.35 -12.60
C PHE A 656 -6.91 3.61 -11.27
N THR A 657 -8.11 3.26 -10.80
CA THR A 657 -8.28 2.30 -9.70
C THR A 657 -7.96 0.88 -10.16
N SER A 658 -7.91 -0.07 -9.23
CA SER A 658 -7.83 -1.51 -9.52
C SER A 658 -9.04 -2.00 -10.35
N THR A 659 -10.20 -1.36 -10.19
CA THR A 659 -11.40 -1.58 -11.02
C THR A 659 -11.37 -0.79 -12.33
N GLY A 660 -10.21 -0.22 -12.69
CA GLY A 660 -9.94 0.59 -13.87
C GLY A 660 -10.89 1.75 -14.11
N TYR A 661 -11.49 2.28 -13.04
CA TYR A 661 -12.15 3.56 -13.08
C TYR A 661 -11.09 4.66 -13.18
N GLN A 662 -11.26 5.60 -14.12
CA GLN A 662 -10.33 6.70 -14.32
C GLN A 662 -10.54 7.77 -13.23
N LEU A 663 -9.48 8.06 -12.48
CA LEU A 663 -9.53 8.92 -11.31
C LEU A 663 -9.32 10.41 -11.64
N ASN A 664 -8.55 10.71 -12.69
CA ASN A 664 -8.29 12.08 -13.10
C ASN A 664 -9.14 12.46 -14.32
N VAL A 665 -10.11 13.36 -14.10
CA VAL A 665 -10.94 13.96 -15.14
C VAL A 665 -10.99 15.47 -14.88
N PRO A 666 -10.49 16.35 -15.77
CA PRO A 666 -9.86 16.04 -17.06
C PRO A 666 -8.47 15.39 -16.94
N LEU A 667 -7.98 14.81 -18.04
CA LEU A 667 -6.64 14.23 -18.13
C LEU A 667 -5.56 15.30 -17.89
N HIS A 668 -4.48 14.91 -17.19
CA HIS A 668 -3.34 15.81 -17.00
C HIS A 668 -2.43 15.74 -18.24
N LYS A 669 -2.31 16.85 -18.97
CA LYS A 669 -1.39 16.97 -20.09
C LYS A 669 -0.17 17.79 -19.67
N SER A 670 0.99 17.16 -19.68
CA SER A 670 2.28 17.81 -19.46
C SER A 670 2.60 18.74 -20.62
N THR A 671 3.25 19.87 -20.33
CA THR A 671 3.73 20.82 -21.34
C THR A 671 4.98 20.33 -22.07
N GLU A 672 5.73 19.42 -21.46
CA GLU A 672 7.00 18.88 -21.93
C GLU A 672 6.92 17.35 -21.99
N LYS A 673 7.67 16.72 -22.90
CA LYS A 673 7.70 15.26 -22.97
C LYS A 673 8.34 14.66 -21.72
N ILE A 674 7.67 13.66 -21.16
CA ILE A 674 8.08 12.89 -20.00
C ILE A 674 8.92 11.69 -20.49
N PHE A 675 10.19 11.69 -20.11
CA PHE A 675 11.13 10.60 -20.43
C PHE A 675 11.32 9.62 -19.28
N SER A 676 11.07 10.05 -18.05
CA SER A 676 11.15 9.19 -16.88
C SER A 676 10.10 9.57 -15.85
N ALA A 677 9.61 8.57 -15.12
CA ALA A 677 8.67 8.76 -14.04
C ALA A 677 8.89 7.72 -12.93
N VAL A 678 8.65 8.12 -11.69
CA VAL A 678 8.70 7.23 -10.53
C VAL A 678 7.65 7.66 -9.50
N LEU A 679 7.03 6.69 -8.82
CA LEU A 679 6.14 6.94 -7.69
C LEU A 679 6.93 7.00 -6.38
N SER A 680 6.52 7.87 -5.48
CA SER A 680 6.95 7.79 -4.08
C SER A 680 6.48 6.47 -3.47
N ARG A 681 7.20 5.98 -2.45
CA ARG A 681 6.93 4.66 -1.85
C ARG A 681 5.62 4.64 -1.06
N ASP A 682 5.19 5.79 -0.55
CA ASP A 682 3.88 5.98 0.05
C ASP A 682 2.74 6.03 -0.99
N GLY A 683 3.07 6.13 -2.28
CA GLY A 683 2.09 6.22 -3.36
C GLY A 683 1.34 7.55 -3.44
N GLU A 684 1.76 8.59 -2.71
CA GLU A 684 1.07 9.88 -2.70
C GLU A 684 1.57 10.85 -3.78
N TYR A 685 2.81 10.69 -4.24
CA TYR A 685 3.48 11.61 -5.15
C TYR A 685 3.99 10.89 -6.41
N LEU A 686 3.83 11.57 -7.53
CA LEU A 686 4.37 11.22 -8.82
C LEU A 686 5.51 12.18 -9.15
N ILE A 687 6.71 11.66 -9.38
CA ILE A 687 7.86 12.45 -9.82
C ILE A 687 8.08 12.18 -11.30
N ILE A 688 8.10 13.24 -12.11
CA ILE A 688 8.34 13.17 -13.55
C ILE A 688 9.63 13.90 -13.91
N GLY A 689 10.36 13.34 -14.88
CA GLY A 689 11.55 13.91 -15.48
C GLY A 689 11.31 14.17 -16.98
N THR A 690 11.58 15.40 -17.42
CA THR A 690 11.19 15.86 -18.76
C THR A 690 12.37 15.98 -19.73
N GLU A 691 12.04 16.17 -21.01
CA GLU A 691 13.01 16.42 -22.09
C GLU A 691 13.85 17.69 -21.88
N ASN A 692 13.32 18.70 -21.19
CA ASN A 692 14.03 19.95 -20.92
C ASN A 692 14.93 19.88 -19.69
N GLY A 693 15.04 18.72 -19.02
CA GLY A 693 15.82 18.60 -17.79
C GLY A 693 15.08 19.11 -16.56
N ARG A 694 13.75 19.16 -16.56
CA ARG A 694 12.97 19.55 -15.38
C ARG A 694 12.50 18.31 -14.63
N ILE A 695 12.52 18.43 -13.31
CA ILE A 695 11.91 17.46 -12.40
C ILE A 695 10.74 18.14 -11.71
N SER A 696 9.56 17.56 -11.84
CA SER A 696 8.34 18.04 -11.19
C SER A 696 7.76 16.96 -10.28
N VAL A 697 7.33 17.37 -9.09
CA VAL A 697 6.62 16.53 -8.13
C VAL A 697 5.14 16.89 -8.18
N LEU A 698 4.34 15.92 -8.55
CA LEU A 698 2.90 16.00 -8.62
C LEU A 698 2.29 15.21 -7.46
N ARG A 699 1.20 15.70 -6.89
CA ARG A 699 0.36 14.88 -6.01
C ARG A 699 -0.42 13.91 -6.88
N LEU A 700 -0.42 12.62 -6.56
CA LEU A 700 -1.06 11.59 -7.39
C LEU A 700 -2.56 11.87 -7.61
N PHE A 701 -3.22 12.46 -6.60
CA PHE A 701 -4.57 13.00 -6.72
C PHE A 701 -4.61 14.45 -6.23
N PRO A 702 -4.99 15.44 -7.06
CA PRO A 702 -5.59 15.34 -8.40
C PRO A 702 -4.58 15.51 -9.57
N LEU A 703 -3.36 14.97 -9.49
CA LEU A 703 -2.26 15.27 -10.44
C LEU A 703 -1.89 16.76 -10.48
N GLN A 704 -1.89 17.39 -9.31
CA GLN A 704 -1.47 18.78 -9.15
C GLN A 704 0.04 18.86 -8.93
N ILE A 705 0.74 19.69 -9.71
CA ILE A 705 2.15 20.00 -9.49
C ILE A 705 2.28 20.74 -8.15
N VAL A 706 3.04 20.14 -7.22
CA VAL A 706 3.30 20.72 -5.91
C VAL A 706 4.64 21.45 -5.88
N TYR A 707 5.62 20.96 -6.64
CA TYR A 707 6.96 21.53 -6.69
C TYR A 707 7.67 21.18 -8.00
N THR A 708 8.52 22.09 -8.47
CA THR A 708 9.37 21.88 -9.65
C THR A 708 10.79 22.34 -9.31
N PHE A 709 11.75 21.44 -9.52
CA PHE A 709 13.17 21.70 -9.27
C PHE A 709 13.77 22.62 -10.33
N GLN A 710 14.92 23.21 -10.02
CA GLN A 710 15.69 23.96 -11.00
C GLN A 710 16.07 23.07 -12.20
N GLN A 711 15.93 23.64 -13.39
CA GLN A 711 16.20 22.95 -14.65
C GLN A 711 17.68 22.54 -14.74
N THR A 712 17.93 21.28 -15.10
CA THR A 712 19.27 20.75 -15.38
C THR A 712 19.77 21.13 -16.77
N ASP A 713 21.03 20.83 -17.05
CA ASP A 713 21.69 21.14 -18.33
C ASP A 713 21.24 20.27 -19.51
N SER A 714 20.57 19.15 -19.22
CA SER A 714 20.23 18.12 -20.20
C SER A 714 18.99 17.30 -19.79
N PRO A 715 18.33 16.60 -20.74
CA PRO A 715 17.13 15.79 -20.49
C PRO A 715 17.28 14.77 -19.36
N ILE A 716 16.20 14.51 -18.60
CA ILE A 716 16.16 13.49 -17.55
C ILE A 716 15.75 12.13 -18.13
N ARG A 717 16.71 11.22 -18.31
CA ARG A 717 16.48 9.89 -18.91
C ARG A 717 16.07 8.82 -17.90
N SER A 718 16.47 8.97 -16.64
CA SER A 718 16.11 8.02 -15.59
C SER A 718 15.95 8.71 -14.24
N LEU A 719 15.06 8.16 -13.42
CA LEU A 719 14.78 8.63 -12.06
C LEU A 719 14.79 7.45 -11.08
N SER A 720 15.27 7.68 -9.87
CA SER A 720 15.21 6.69 -8.79
C SER A 720 15.12 7.37 -7.43
N LEU A 721 14.44 6.72 -6.48
CA LEU A 721 14.27 7.19 -5.11
C LEU A 721 14.97 6.24 -4.13
N PRO A 722 15.87 6.74 -3.27
CA PRO A 722 16.38 5.97 -2.15
C PRO A 722 15.27 5.61 -1.14
N THR A 723 15.54 4.58 -0.33
CA THR A 723 14.59 3.98 0.62
C THR A 723 14.12 4.99 1.68
N ASN A 724 14.94 5.98 1.99
CA ASN A 724 14.62 7.05 2.95
C ASN A 724 13.69 8.14 2.39
N GLN A 725 13.42 8.15 1.08
CA GLN A 725 12.60 9.15 0.38
C GLN A 725 13.01 10.61 0.65
N ARG A 726 14.29 10.85 0.93
CA ARG A 726 14.84 12.20 1.18
C ARG A 726 15.56 12.78 -0.03
N PHE A 727 15.80 11.96 -1.05
CA PHE A 727 16.56 12.38 -2.23
C PHE A 727 15.89 11.89 -3.51
N ILE A 728 16.12 12.61 -4.61
CA ILE A 728 15.78 12.18 -5.97
C ILE A 728 17.08 12.04 -6.74
N LEU A 729 17.32 10.86 -7.31
CA LEU A 729 18.45 10.59 -8.19
C LEU A 729 17.97 10.72 -9.64
N ALA A 730 18.62 11.59 -10.40
CA ALA A 730 18.27 11.85 -11.80
C ALA A 730 19.46 11.57 -12.72
N GLY A 731 19.26 10.65 -13.68
CA GLY A 731 20.23 10.30 -14.71
C GLY A 731 19.99 11.14 -15.95
N LEU A 732 21.02 11.86 -16.39
CA LEU A 732 20.95 12.83 -17.46
C LEU A 732 21.42 12.27 -18.80
N ASP A 733 20.96 12.90 -19.88
CA ASP A 733 21.44 12.65 -21.24
C ASP A 733 22.94 13.01 -21.40
N SER A 734 23.44 13.95 -20.60
CA SER A 734 24.86 14.35 -20.59
C SER A 734 25.82 13.29 -20.00
N GLY A 735 25.29 12.18 -19.47
CA GLY A 735 26.08 11.18 -18.74
C GLY A 735 26.39 11.56 -17.30
N ALA A 736 25.61 12.47 -16.72
CA ALA A 736 25.71 12.85 -15.32
C ALA A 736 24.56 12.28 -14.48
N ILE A 737 24.79 12.17 -13.18
CA ILE A 737 23.81 11.86 -12.15
C ILE A 737 23.71 13.08 -11.23
N VAL A 738 22.49 13.55 -11.02
CA VAL A 738 22.17 14.65 -10.11
C VAL A 738 21.43 14.09 -8.90
N VAL A 739 21.81 14.53 -7.70
CA VAL A 739 21.12 14.21 -6.46
C VAL A 739 20.42 15.47 -5.96
N PHE A 740 19.10 15.44 -5.92
CA PHE A 740 18.27 16.49 -5.34
C PHE A 740 17.80 16.12 -3.94
N ASN A 741 17.69 17.10 -3.06
CA ASN A 741 16.99 16.95 -1.79
C ASN A 741 15.49 17.03 -2.05
N VAL A 742 14.71 16.13 -1.46
CA VAL A 742 13.25 16.21 -1.45
C VAL A 742 12.75 15.98 -0.04
N ASP A 743 11.82 16.83 0.38
CA ASP A 743 11.14 16.66 1.65
C ASP A 743 9.64 16.56 1.38
N PHE A 744 9.18 15.33 1.11
CA PHE A 744 7.76 15.05 0.90
C PHE A 744 6.92 15.47 2.09
N ASN A 745 7.50 15.53 3.31
CA ASN A 745 6.77 16.02 4.48
C ASN A 745 6.26 17.44 4.24
N ARG A 746 7.02 18.34 3.60
CA ARG A 746 6.59 19.72 3.31
C ARG A 746 5.23 19.80 2.65
N TRP A 747 4.92 18.80 1.83
CA TRP A 747 3.71 18.72 1.03
C TRP A 747 2.69 17.76 1.63
N HIS A 748 3.13 16.91 2.55
CA HIS A 748 2.26 16.03 3.30
C HIS A 748 1.36 16.89 4.17
N TYR A 749 0.09 16.48 4.27
CA TYR A 749 -0.93 17.29 4.93
C TYR A 749 -0.52 17.60 6.37
N GLU A 750 0.13 16.67 7.07
CA GLU A 750 0.60 16.83 8.45
C GLU A 750 1.60 17.98 8.67
N TYR A 751 2.42 18.34 7.67
CA TYR A 751 3.39 19.44 7.81
C TYR A 751 2.79 20.79 7.43
N LYS A 752 1.98 20.85 6.35
CA LYS A 752 1.13 22.01 6.06
C LYS A 752 0.17 22.29 7.22
N GLN A 753 -0.20 21.28 7.99
CA GLN A 753 -0.99 21.43 9.20
C GLN A 753 -0.26 22.18 10.31
N ARG A 754 1.06 22.02 10.45
CA ARG A 754 1.86 22.56 11.57
C ARG A 754 2.56 23.89 11.31
N ASN A 755 3.02 24.16 10.07
CA ASN A 755 3.85 25.33 9.76
C ASN A 755 3.14 26.45 8.97
N SER A 756 1.81 26.42 8.91
CA SER A 756 1.00 27.50 8.30
C SER A 756 0.59 28.58 9.32
N GLN A 757 1.44 28.86 10.31
CA GLN A 757 1.28 29.99 11.24
C GLN A 757 2.17 31.16 10.82
#